data_AF-A0A8S1QAH9-F1
#
_entry.id   AF-A0A8S1QAH9-F1
#
_cell.length_a   1.000
_cell.length_b   1.000
_cell.length_c   1.000
_cell.angle_alpha   90.00
_cell.angle_beta   90.00
_cell.angle_gamma   90.00
#
_symmetry.space_group_name_H-M   'P 1'
#
loop_
_entity.id
_entity.type
_entity.pdbx_description
1 polymer ?
#
loop_
_entity_poly.entity_id
_entity_poly.type
_entity_poly.pdbx_seq_one_letter_code
_entity_poly.pdbx_strand_id
1 'polypeptide(L)'
;MKDDYSELTTLGTSSSSAYRKLVFLQKCDVSELYTNLTNERNAQQKNKKLLFQKRFQCVQEKNESFEAQNQLLKMEVNDWQGFLEKEHNAIQQINNEDIMKTEIKSPLSLKIKTNPTITSPTNDRSNYFYKMKLGNKQLSVISTDDFLKTVRHSQKFEDYSKLYKQQPHNLYLSLNFSQPERVPKTFGLIQNTRSLVTANASRSIRNNDDGHAFSNAMLTQQSRQIQVMQMNHNQFTPKQLRDILLTFPNTLKDLELQNCKLNYMHMEILMSFVGKNQIYKLNLENNNIRDLGSQIIMKHLLNNNTLQSLNLNNNQITECASTSISNLLKQTQRLLELYLGYNYLNASAGTTIWKAMYKNTSVKILDLSHNNIASLECAQSINKAVSRPYNELLHVDLSFNKFTYPQAQIISEALQKNETIYGFHFEGNQAELCVNANGFLINNMAYHAQLKEKLIQLYKQPQYFKLLEEAKVEQISIKREESLVMPFSRSRKIRSTKLNVQKVNEINKLDTCWICEGWQEIKFEWTAHKSGSLYNEPIFIHFDFEDYRPLLMTFLNNEFFFIKMCPPNKEIHYFFTNPILGVQQPAMDQNIKNMQIQSIPFLYNDEILVDGNIMDQINVYRTSNKQQLFDKYMPMVQCKPREPMAKFDFSPYLNIKKHKWSVENSLFKHFQPDTPQLIDECFEFDFQNSKVTRLVKDTELQEIKENLKILYRQLFHLYKYHASGSLTAPIPCIMIQDYIDFLVQTSLMDGYKTNDIDISFTSTTAAKDVQFPQAFEKGLVRCQLLEIMIRMCNDKYIRQGICTTMTEAIGLVIKQIQDYLIKFDQSQMWRKSRLWNQKCDIILNDRLAMLKSLFKYVNRLSKKDKQVCKYDYISVQDFKDWIVQCKLICDDLSERECYLIYLQSMITQKDELYSSKHYQMNFHEFIESVGRLAEKLSIIRGDKPIDIDDRRAKDLTSKIDGFLLYVYLVIGNDMKQALPPNDSDIKGVDKCMINDFKSLKQKLEDSFTDGDEPPYDPRVELPHLSSQITNVLGNTIGGKKQTLRQQLKQVKREEQKFSPINFVQYFKSIQQVHVDHDD
;
A
#
# COMPACT_ATOMS: atom_id res chain seq x y z
N MET A 1 7.78 -61.40 -38.44
CA MET A 1 7.16 -62.46 -37.62
C MET A 1 6.35 -61.71 -36.56
N LYS A 2 5.02 -61.86 -36.49
CA LYS A 2 4.25 -63.09 -36.27
C LYS A 2 4.67 -63.74 -34.95
N ASP A 3 3.83 -63.81 -33.92
CA ASP A 3 2.41 -64.21 -33.76
C ASP A 3 2.47 -65.53 -33.00
N ASP A 4 1.83 -65.57 -31.83
CA ASP A 4 0.90 -66.61 -31.35
C ASP A 4 0.29 -66.02 -30.06
N TYR A 5 -1.03 -65.85 -29.89
CA TYR A 5 -2.13 -66.83 -29.88
C TYR A 5 -1.90 -67.91 -28.79
N SER A 6 -2.82 -68.22 -27.89
CA SER A 6 -4.31 -68.17 -27.86
C SER A 6 -4.78 -68.16 -26.39
N GLU A 7 -6.05 -68.11 -25.97
CA GLU A 7 -7.38 -67.97 -26.61
C GLU A 7 -7.97 -66.55 -26.29
N LEU A 8 -9.23 -66.10 -26.52
CA LEU A 8 -10.56 -66.69 -26.80
C LEU A 8 -11.23 -67.44 -25.61
N THR A 9 -12.54 -67.69 -25.59
CA THR A 9 -13.66 -67.16 -26.43
C THR A 9 -14.28 -65.91 -25.74
N THR A 10 -15.56 -65.51 -25.69
CA THR A 10 -16.88 -65.99 -26.18
C THR A 10 -17.78 -64.78 -26.58
N LEU A 11 -19.12 -64.88 -26.49
CA LEU A 11 -20.13 -63.95 -27.03
C LEU A 11 -21.26 -63.69 -26.00
N GLY A 12 -22.05 -62.62 -26.06
CA GLY A 12 -22.02 -61.47 -26.97
C GLY A 12 -23.32 -60.62 -26.92
N THR A 13 -23.32 -59.47 -27.61
CA THR A 13 -24.44 -58.49 -27.77
C THR A 13 -24.90 -57.76 -26.49
N SER A 14 -25.39 -56.50 -26.50
CA SER A 14 -25.24 -55.32 -27.40
C SER A 14 -25.92 -54.11 -26.71
N SER A 15 -25.69 -52.83 -27.00
CA SER A 15 -24.56 -52.04 -27.55
C SER A 15 -24.88 -50.54 -27.26
N SER A 16 -24.01 -49.53 -27.39
CA SER A 16 -22.64 -49.43 -27.88
C SER A 16 -21.86 -48.52 -26.93
N SER A 17 -20.74 -49.00 -26.37
CA SER A 17 -20.03 -48.32 -25.27
C SER A 17 -18.87 -47.44 -25.74
N ALA A 18 -18.42 -46.56 -24.87
CA ALA A 18 -17.08 -46.02 -24.96
C ALA A 18 -16.06 -47.15 -24.71
N TYR A 19 -15.50 -47.76 -25.76
CA TYR A 19 -14.20 -48.48 -25.72
C TYR A 19 -13.66 -48.80 -27.12
N ARG A 20 -12.90 -47.86 -27.73
CA ARG A 20 -11.86 -48.19 -28.74
C ARG A 20 -10.60 -47.35 -28.50
N LYS A 21 -9.85 -47.77 -27.49
CA LYS A 21 -8.42 -47.46 -27.39
C LYS A 21 -7.64 -48.23 -28.46
N LEU A 22 -6.51 -47.66 -28.86
CA LEU A 22 -5.24 -48.30 -29.18
C LEU A 22 -5.20 -49.83 -29.34
N VAL A 23 -4.84 -50.27 -30.55
CA VAL A 23 -4.08 -51.50 -30.84
C VAL A 23 -2.97 -51.06 -31.81
N PHE A 24 -1.74 -50.83 -31.32
CA PHE A 24 -0.54 -51.70 -31.45
C PHE A 24 -0.06 -51.88 -32.91
N LEU A 25 1.24 -51.91 -33.25
CA LEU A 25 2.49 -52.14 -32.49
C LEU A 25 3.45 -50.93 -32.63
N GLN A 26 4.28 -50.52 -31.64
CA GLN A 26 5.45 -51.16 -30.98
C GLN A 26 6.74 -51.13 -31.83
N LYS A 27 7.85 -50.68 -31.20
CA LYS A 27 9.25 -50.56 -31.71
C LYS A 27 9.56 -49.46 -32.75
N CYS A 28 9.89 -48.27 -32.25
CA CYS A 28 10.97 -47.42 -32.77
C CYS A 28 11.71 -46.79 -31.57
N ASP A 29 12.92 -46.27 -31.78
CA ASP A 29 13.91 -46.12 -30.71
C ASP A 29 13.72 -44.92 -29.76
N VAL A 30 13.97 -45.14 -28.47
CA VAL A 30 14.08 -44.04 -27.47
C VAL A 30 15.29 -43.13 -27.80
N SER A 31 16.30 -43.69 -28.48
CA SER A 31 17.42 -42.95 -29.09
C SER A 31 16.93 -41.89 -30.09
N GLU A 32 15.88 -42.19 -30.87
CA GLU A 32 15.38 -41.30 -31.94
C GLU A 32 14.58 -40.12 -31.37
N LEU A 33 13.82 -40.34 -30.28
CA LEU A 33 13.15 -39.26 -29.57
C LEU A 33 14.15 -38.35 -28.83
N TYR A 34 15.20 -38.93 -28.25
CA TYR A 34 16.25 -38.14 -27.58
C TYR A 34 17.17 -37.40 -28.58
N THR A 35 17.46 -37.99 -29.74
CA THR A 35 18.18 -37.30 -30.82
C THR A 35 17.31 -36.24 -31.49
N ASN A 36 16.00 -36.41 -31.66
CA ASN A 36 15.14 -35.33 -32.17
C ASN A 36 14.99 -34.17 -31.18
N LEU A 37 14.78 -34.43 -29.89
CA LEU A 37 14.76 -33.36 -28.87
C LEU A 37 16.13 -32.66 -28.69
N THR A 38 17.24 -33.40 -28.82
CA THR A 38 18.57 -32.76 -28.85
C THR A 38 18.85 -32.09 -30.20
N ASN A 39 18.29 -32.53 -31.33
CA ASN A 39 18.42 -31.88 -32.63
C ASN A 39 17.64 -30.57 -32.71
N GLU A 40 16.42 -30.48 -32.17
CA GLU A 40 15.73 -29.18 -32.05
C GLU A 40 16.49 -28.22 -31.11
N ARG A 41 16.99 -28.73 -29.97
CA ARG A 41 17.80 -27.95 -29.03
C ARG A 41 19.14 -27.51 -29.65
N ASN A 42 19.75 -28.37 -30.47
CA ASN A 42 20.96 -28.09 -31.25
C ASN A 42 20.68 -27.20 -32.46
N ALA A 43 19.47 -27.18 -33.02
CA ALA A 43 19.05 -26.26 -34.08
C ALA A 43 18.83 -24.85 -33.52
N GLN A 44 18.16 -24.73 -32.36
CA GLN A 44 18.05 -23.47 -31.63
C GLN A 44 19.41 -22.97 -31.13
N GLN A 45 20.30 -23.86 -30.68
CA GLN A 45 21.68 -23.50 -30.36
C GLN A 45 22.50 -23.16 -31.61
N LYS A 46 22.36 -23.85 -32.75
CA LYS A 46 23.00 -23.49 -34.03
C LYS A 46 22.57 -22.11 -34.49
N ASN A 47 21.27 -21.78 -34.46
CA ASN A 47 20.80 -20.44 -34.82
C ASN A 47 21.33 -19.36 -33.87
N LYS A 48 21.42 -19.63 -32.56
CA LYS A 48 22.09 -18.72 -31.61
C LYS A 48 23.60 -18.60 -31.86
N LYS A 49 24.29 -19.71 -32.18
CA LYS A 49 25.74 -19.71 -32.51
C LYS A 49 26.02 -19.00 -33.84
N LEU A 50 25.14 -19.12 -34.84
CA LEU A 50 25.25 -18.45 -36.13
C LEU A 50 25.03 -16.93 -36.01
N LEU A 51 24.07 -16.47 -35.18
CA LEU A 51 23.95 -15.06 -34.84
C LEU A 51 25.14 -14.55 -34.00
N PHE A 52 25.75 -15.39 -33.17
CA PHE A 52 26.93 -15.01 -32.38
C PHE A 52 28.20 -14.93 -33.26
N GLN A 53 28.40 -15.88 -34.17
CA GLN A 53 29.52 -15.88 -35.13
C GLN A 53 29.39 -14.71 -36.11
N LYS A 54 28.18 -14.41 -36.62
CA LYS A 54 27.94 -13.18 -37.43
C LYS A 54 28.12 -11.87 -36.65
N ARG A 55 28.20 -11.90 -35.31
CA ARG A 55 28.60 -10.74 -34.48
C ARG A 55 30.08 -10.73 -34.13
N PHE A 56 30.74 -11.89 -33.97
CA PHE A 56 32.18 -11.97 -33.74
C PHE A 56 33.01 -11.65 -34.99
N GLN A 57 32.55 -12.08 -36.18
CA GLN A 57 33.24 -11.81 -37.44
C GLN A 57 33.20 -10.32 -37.83
N CYS A 58 32.31 -9.53 -37.24
CA CYS A 58 32.26 -8.06 -37.41
C CYS A 58 33.18 -7.29 -36.42
N VAL A 59 33.94 -8.01 -35.59
CA VAL A 59 34.82 -7.42 -34.55
C VAL A 59 36.32 -7.71 -34.80
N GLN A 60 36.68 -8.67 -35.66
CA GLN A 60 38.08 -8.93 -36.02
C GLN A 60 38.58 -8.19 -37.27
N GLU A 61 37.72 -7.68 -38.16
CA GLU A 61 38.12 -6.86 -39.32
C GLU A 61 38.32 -5.36 -39.00
N LYS A 62 38.48 -4.99 -37.73
CA LYS A 62 38.64 -3.59 -37.30
C LYS A 62 39.78 -3.27 -36.34
N ASN A 63 40.59 -4.26 -35.94
CA ASN A 63 41.68 -4.07 -34.97
C ASN A 63 43.11 -4.36 -35.48
N GLU A 64 43.31 -4.65 -36.78
CA GLU A 64 44.64 -4.75 -37.40
C GLU A 64 44.86 -3.66 -38.46
N SER A 65 44.69 -2.39 -38.06
CA SER A 65 45.16 -1.22 -38.83
C SER A 65 45.43 0.02 -37.97
N PHE A 66 45.67 -0.16 -36.65
CA PHE A 66 45.92 0.95 -35.72
C PHE A 66 47.41 1.20 -35.42
N GLU A 67 48.32 0.55 -36.15
CA GLU A 67 49.78 0.81 -36.09
C GLU A 67 50.32 1.58 -37.32
N ALA A 68 49.43 2.05 -38.22
CA ALA A 68 49.80 2.95 -39.32
C ALA A 68 49.56 4.45 -39.01
N GLN A 69 49.00 4.79 -37.83
CA GLN A 69 48.59 6.15 -37.48
C GLN A 69 49.70 7.01 -36.83
N ASN A 70 50.85 7.19 -37.48
CA ASN A 70 51.81 8.19 -36.97
C ASN A 70 52.81 8.85 -37.96
N GLN A 71 52.58 8.79 -39.28
CA GLN A 71 53.53 9.41 -40.24
C GLN A 71 52.96 10.17 -41.46
N LEU A 72 51.63 10.31 -41.61
CA LEU A 72 51.02 11.15 -42.66
C LEU A 72 50.24 12.35 -42.10
N LEU A 73 50.92 13.09 -41.23
CA LEU A 73 50.65 14.50 -41.00
C LEU A 73 51.16 15.31 -42.20
N LYS A 74 50.32 15.58 -43.21
CA LYS A 74 50.36 16.73 -44.14
C LYS A 74 49.32 16.63 -45.26
N MET A 75 48.65 17.76 -45.52
CA MET A 75 48.05 18.20 -46.81
C MET A 75 46.98 17.29 -47.44
N GLU A 76 45.92 17.76 -48.11
CA GLU A 76 45.11 18.99 -48.12
C GLU A 76 44.15 18.84 -49.34
N VAL A 77 42.92 19.33 -49.22
CA VAL A 77 42.11 19.91 -50.32
C VAL A 77 41.46 18.97 -51.39
N ASN A 78 40.11 19.07 -51.43
CA ASN A 78 39.14 18.92 -52.53
C ASN A 78 39.14 17.70 -53.49
N ASP A 79 37.99 17.01 -53.51
CA ASP A 79 37.07 17.11 -54.66
C ASP A 79 35.61 17.31 -54.17
N TRP A 80 34.98 18.40 -54.59
CA TRP A 80 33.55 18.69 -54.37
C TRP A 80 32.75 18.72 -55.70
N GLN A 81 33.41 18.70 -56.86
CA GLN A 81 32.77 18.70 -58.17
C GLN A 81 32.24 17.32 -58.54
N GLY A 82 33.00 16.25 -58.30
CA GLY A 82 32.55 14.87 -58.54
C GLY A 82 31.33 14.44 -57.69
N PHE A 83 31.03 15.17 -56.61
CA PHE A 83 29.80 15.01 -55.84
C PHE A 83 28.60 15.70 -56.52
N LEU A 84 28.79 16.97 -56.94
CA LEU A 84 27.76 17.76 -57.62
C LEU A 84 27.35 17.17 -58.99
N GLU A 85 28.29 16.60 -59.74
CA GLU A 85 27.98 15.94 -61.02
C GLU A 85 27.07 14.72 -60.84
N LYS A 86 27.15 13.99 -59.71
CA LYS A 86 26.29 12.84 -59.45
C LYS A 86 24.85 13.23 -59.13
N GLU A 87 24.62 14.31 -58.38
CA GLU A 87 23.27 14.84 -58.22
C GLU A 87 22.74 15.48 -59.52
N HIS A 88 23.58 16.18 -60.28
CA HIS A 88 23.16 16.80 -61.54
C HIS A 88 22.71 15.76 -62.58
N ASN A 89 23.45 14.66 -62.76
CA ASN A 89 23.07 13.57 -63.65
C ASN A 89 21.77 12.86 -63.22
N ALA A 90 21.56 12.69 -61.92
CA ALA A 90 20.30 12.13 -61.40
C ALA A 90 19.08 13.04 -61.67
N ILE A 91 19.28 14.36 -61.68
CA ILE A 91 18.23 15.34 -62.00
C ILE A 91 17.98 15.40 -63.53
N GLN A 92 19.02 15.27 -64.37
CA GLN A 92 18.84 15.24 -65.82
C GLN A 92 18.02 14.02 -66.31
N GLN A 93 18.16 12.85 -65.67
CA GLN A 93 17.34 11.68 -66.03
C GLN A 93 15.84 11.83 -65.75
N ILE A 94 15.45 12.73 -64.84
CA ILE A 94 14.04 12.96 -64.47
C ILE A 94 13.36 13.99 -65.39
N ASN A 95 14.14 14.85 -66.06
CA ASN A 95 13.62 15.96 -66.89
C ASN A 95 13.59 15.65 -68.40
N ASN A 96 13.85 14.39 -68.82
CA ASN A 96 14.11 14.04 -70.23
C ASN A 96 13.03 13.19 -70.93
N GLU A 97 11.85 13.00 -70.34
CA GLU A 97 10.67 12.47 -71.05
C GLU A 97 9.62 13.57 -71.24
N ASP A 98 9.74 14.33 -72.33
CA ASP A 98 8.89 15.50 -72.59
C ASP A 98 8.22 15.43 -73.98
N ILE A 99 6.89 15.59 -73.99
CA ILE A 99 6.03 16.04 -75.12
C ILE A 99 5.91 15.12 -76.37
N MET A 100 4.67 14.72 -76.71
CA MET A 100 4.02 15.23 -77.93
C MET A 100 2.48 15.23 -77.89
N LYS A 101 1.90 16.17 -78.64
CA LYS A 101 0.54 16.72 -78.51
C LYS A 101 -0.51 16.07 -79.43
N THR A 102 -1.79 16.20 -79.07
CA THR A 102 -2.98 16.33 -79.96
C THR A 102 -3.36 15.11 -80.86
N GLU A 103 -4.62 14.83 -81.23
CA GLU A 103 -5.93 15.49 -81.03
C GLU A 103 -7.15 14.55 -81.23
N ILE A 104 -8.37 15.06 -80.96
CA ILE A 104 -9.65 14.77 -81.66
C ILE A 104 -10.53 13.52 -81.32
N LYS A 105 -11.84 13.82 -81.07
CA LYS A 105 -13.10 13.04 -81.18
C LYS A 105 -13.55 11.97 -80.14
N SER A 106 -14.76 12.23 -79.65
CA SER A 106 -15.77 11.33 -79.05
C SER A 106 -16.56 10.57 -80.16
N PRO A 107 -17.60 9.71 -79.91
CA PRO A 107 -18.36 9.47 -78.67
C PRO A 107 -18.76 7.99 -78.36
N LEU A 108 -19.49 7.76 -77.25
CA LEU A 108 -20.74 6.96 -77.15
C LEU A 108 -21.02 6.44 -75.72
N SER A 109 -22.26 6.69 -75.30
CA SER A 109 -22.99 6.26 -74.10
C SER A 109 -23.02 4.74 -73.81
N LEU A 110 -23.35 4.35 -72.55
CA LEU A 110 -24.65 3.71 -72.21
C LEU A 110 -24.90 3.46 -70.69
N LYS A 111 -26.15 3.69 -70.27
CA LYS A 111 -26.92 3.05 -69.16
C LYS A 111 -26.38 2.99 -67.71
N ILE A 112 -26.68 4.07 -66.97
CA ILE A 112 -27.55 4.12 -65.76
C ILE A 112 -27.87 2.76 -65.05
N LYS A 113 -27.51 2.63 -63.77
CA LYS A 113 -28.44 2.34 -62.62
C LYS A 113 -27.72 2.10 -61.28
N THR A 114 -27.67 3.11 -60.40
CA THR A 114 -27.57 2.95 -58.93
C THR A 114 -28.17 4.16 -58.22
N ASN A 115 -28.81 3.93 -57.07
CA ASN A 115 -29.23 4.94 -56.09
C ASN A 115 -29.68 4.20 -54.81
N PRO A 116 -29.50 4.74 -53.59
CA PRO A 116 -28.65 5.86 -53.16
C PRO A 116 -27.77 5.51 -51.93
N THR A 117 -27.24 6.55 -51.26
CA THR A 117 -26.71 6.63 -49.87
C THR A 117 -25.19 6.61 -49.62
N ILE A 118 -24.82 7.30 -48.53
CA ILE A 118 -23.52 7.44 -47.86
C ILE A 118 -22.39 8.09 -48.69
N THR A 119 -22.47 9.42 -48.82
CA THR A 119 -21.29 10.29 -49.02
C THR A 119 -20.87 10.93 -47.69
N SER A 120 -19.60 10.79 -47.29
CA SER A 120 -18.98 11.56 -46.20
C SER A 120 -17.78 12.36 -46.72
N PRO A 121 -17.85 13.71 -46.82
CA PRO A 121 -16.82 14.51 -47.48
C PRO A 121 -15.70 14.98 -46.54
N THR A 122 -14.45 14.62 -46.83
CA THR A 122 -13.25 15.09 -46.13
C THR A 122 -12.56 16.24 -46.88
N ASN A 123 -13.04 17.49 -46.73
CA ASN A 123 -12.26 18.68 -47.10
C ASN A 123 -12.79 19.98 -46.46
N ASP A 124 -12.08 20.50 -45.45
CA ASP A 124 -12.52 21.62 -44.61
C ASP A 124 -12.66 22.99 -45.33
N ARG A 125 -12.15 23.13 -46.56
CA ARG A 125 -12.38 24.33 -47.38
C ARG A 125 -13.86 24.55 -47.75
N SER A 126 -14.66 23.48 -47.82
CA SER A 126 -16.09 23.55 -48.13
C SER A 126 -16.93 24.14 -46.99
N ASN A 127 -16.48 23.97 -45.74
CA ASN A 127 -17.27 24.23 -44.53
C ASN A 127 -17.31 25.72 -44.12
N TYR A 128 -16.55 26.58 -44.80
CA TYR A 128 -16.49 28.03 -44.54
C TYR A 128 -17.77 28.75 -45.01
N PHE A 129 -18.17 28.53 -46.27
CA PHE A 129 -19.33 29.20 -46.87
C PHE A 129 -20.66 28.75 -46.27
N TYR A 130 -20.78 27.49 -45.84
CA TYR A 130 -21.99 26.95 -45.22
C TYR A 130 -22.31 27.59 -43.85
N LYS A 131 -21.31 28.22 -43.20
CA LYS A 131 -21.44 28.84 -41.86
C LYS A 131 -21.61 30.35 -41.91
N MET A 132 -21.39 31.00 -43.05
CA MET A 132 -21.70 32.43 -43.20
C MET A 132 -23.21 32.64 -43.42
N LYS A 133 -23.75 33.67 -42.75
CA LYS A 133 -25.12 34.16 -42.92
C LYS A 133 -25.12 35.63 -43.31
N LEU A 134 -26.11 36.03 -44.11
CA LEU A 134 -26.43 37.43 -44.36
C LEU A 134 -27.82 37.70 -43.77
N GLY A 135 -27.87 38.37 -42.62
CA GLY A 135 -29.07 38.37 -41.77
C GLY A 135 -29.46 36.94 -41.37
N ASN A 136 -30.74 36.60 -41.54
CA ASN A 136 -31.28 35.30 -41.10
C ASN A 136 -31.08 34.14 -42.10
N LYS A 137 -30.54 34.38 -43.31
CA LYS A 137 -30.35 33.35 -44.36
C LYS A 137 -28.89 32.91 -44.49
N GLN A 138 -28.64 31.62 -44.76
CA GLN A 138 -27.31 31.07 -45.05
C GLN A 138 -26.89 31.33 -46.49
N LEU A 139 -25.59 31.59 -46.70
CA LEU A 139 -25.02 31.86 -48.03
C LEU A 139 -25.04 30.65 -48.98
N SER A 140 -25.22 29.43 -48.47
CA SER A 140 -25.45 28.21 -49.26
C SER A 140 -26.83 28.14 -49.94
N VAL A 141 -27.73 29.10 -49.70
CA VAL A 141 -29.10 29.16 -50.25
C VAL A 141 -29.34 30.43 -51.08
N ILE A 142 -28.26 31.03 -51.61
CA ILE A 142 -28.29 32.24 -52.43
C ILE A 142 -28.00 31.87 -53.89
N SER A 143 -28.73 32.47 -54.84
CA SER A 143 -28.54 32.18 -56.26
C SER A 143 -27.17 32.66 -56.77
N THR A 144 -26.65 32.03 -57.83
CA THR A 144 -25.40 32.45 -58.47
C THR A 144 -25.46 33.91 -58.94
N ASP A 145 -26.64 34.36 -59.39
CA ASP A 145 -26.87 35.72 -59.88
C ASP A 145 -26.86 36.76 -58.74
N ASP A 146 -27.36 36.40 -57.55
CA ASP A 146 -27.31 37.25 -56.36
C ASP A 146 -25.92 37.26 -55.70
N PHE A 147 -25.19 36.14 -55.77
CA PHE A 147 -23.77 36.09 -55.43
C PHE A 147 -22.97 37.06 -56.30
N LEU A 148 -23.19 37.07 -57.63
CA LEU A 148 -22.53 37.99 -58.55
C LEU A 148 -22.93 39.46 -58.33
N LYS A 149 -24.18 39.75 -57.92
CA LYS A 149 -24.57 41.10 -57.47
C LYS A 149 -23.77 41.53 -56.23
N THR A 150 -23.42 40.61 -55.34
CA THR A 150 -22.63 40.89 -54.12
C THR A 150 -21.16 41.24 -54.45
N VAL A 151 -20.63 40.79 -55.59
CA VAL A 151 -19.28 41.16 -56.08
C VAL A 151 -19.19 42.63 -56.53
N ARG A 152 -20.32 43.33 -56.72
CA ARG A 152 -20.41 44.76 -57.09
C ARG A 152 -20.03 45.74 -55.95
N HIS A 153 -18.99 45.43 -55.20
CA HIS A 153 -18.36 46.29 -54.20
C HIS A 153 -16.87 46.54 -54.48
N SER A 154 -16.41 46.29 -55.72
CA SER A 154 -15.13 46.74 -56.26
C SER A 154 -14.88 48.23 -56.05
N GLN A 155 -15.90 49.08 -56.21
CA GLN A 155 -15.84 50.52 -55.89
C GLN A 155 -15.22 50.78 -54.51
N LYS A 156 -15.62 50.05 -53.45
CA LYS A 156 -15.06 50.27 -52.10
C LYS A 156 -13.56 49.97 -52.02
N PHE A 157 -13.05 49.03 -52.80
CA PHE A 157 -11.61 48.78 -52.89
C PHE A 157 -10.87 49.90 -53.63
N GLU A 158 -11.45 50.45 -54.70
CA GLU A 158 -10.91 51.66 -55.34
C GLU A 158 -10.97 52.88 -54.43
N ASP A 159 -12.06 53.06 -53.68
CA ASP A 159 -12.26 54.24 -52.85
C ASP A 159 -11.37 54.19 -51.61
N TYR A 160 -11.13 53.01 -51.02
CA TYR A 160 -10.03 52.82 -50.08
C TYR A 160 -8.66 53.10 -50.75
N SER A 161 -8.42 52.66 -51.99
CA SER A 161 -7.17 52.97 -52.70
C SER A 161 -6.97 54.48 -52.89
N LYS A 162 -8.02 55.22 -53.26
CA LYS A 162 -8.02 56.69 -53.41
C LYS A 162 -7.81 57.38 -52.06
N LEU A 163 -8.52 56.96 -51.02
CA LEU A 163 -8.41 57.50 -49.65
C LEU A 163 -7.00 57.31 -49.07
N TYR A 164 -6.39 56.13 -49.26
CA TYR A 164 -5.02 55.88 -48.79
C TYR A 164 -3.97 56.61 -49.63
N LYS A 165 -4.16 56.75 -50.96
CA LYS A 165 -3.25 57.51 -51.84
C LYS A 165 -3.13 59.00 -51.47
N GLN A 166 -4.12 59.58 -50.78
CA GLN A 166 -4.07 60.97 -50.32
C GLN A 166 -3.16 61.20 -49.10
N GLN A 167 -2.56 60.14 -48.53
CA GLN A 167 -1.67 60.21 -47.36
C GLN A 167 -0.26 59.70 -47.70
N PRO A 168 0.64 60.55 -48.25
CA PRO A 168 1.95 60.12 -48.77
C PRO A 168 2.94 59.61 -47.71
N HIS A 169 2.64 59.77 -46.41
CA HIS A 169 3.42 59.18 -45.31
C HIS A 169 2.87 57.83 -44.82
N ASN A 170 1.84 57.28 -45.46
CA ASN A 170 1.26 56.01 -45.03
C ASN A 170 2.13 54.82 -45.47
N LEU A 171 2.99 54.36 -44.56
CA LEU A 171 3.93 53.24 -44.75
C LEU A 171 3.26 51.96 -45.27
N TYR A 172 1.96 51.78 -45.05
CA TYR A 172 1.20 50.66 -45.59
C TYR A 172 1.16 50.64 -47.13
N LEU A 173 1.34 51.78 -47.80
CA LEU A 173 1.51 51.81 -49.24
C LEU A 173 2.91 51.36 -49.67
N SER A 174 3.99 51.78 -49.00
CA SER A 174 5.34 51.28 -49.31
C SER A 174 5.51 49.79 -49.02
N LEU A 175 4.78 49.25 -48.03
CA LEU A 175 4.66 47.81 -47.77
C LEU A 175 3.87 47.05 -48.86
N ASN A 176 3.01 47.73 -49.63
CA ASN A 176 2.24 47.13 -50.73
C ASN A 176 2.95 47.27 -52.09
N PHE A 177 3.69 48.35 -52.33
CA PHE A 177 4.39 48.60 -53.60
C PHE A 177 5.48 47.55 -53.90
N SER A 178 5.96 46.81 -52.91
CA SER A 178 6.89 45.69 -53.09
C SER A 178 6.22 44.36 -53.50
N GLN A 179 4.90 44.21 -53.37
CA GLN A 179 4.16 42.98 -53.71
C GLN A 179 2.78 43.29 -54.34
N PRO A 180 2.72 43.90 -55.55
CA PRO A 180 1.46 44.34 -56.17
C PRO A 180 0.44 43.21 -56.45
N GLU A 181 0.88 41.96 -56.55
CA GLU A 181 0.02 40.79 -56.80
C GLU A 181 -0.58 40.15 -55.53
N ARG A 182 -0.34 40.71 -54.33
CA ARG A 182 -0.63 40.01 -53.05
C ARG A 182 -1.43 40.85 -52.06
N VAL A 183 -2.24 40.16 -51.27
CA VAL A 183 -3.08 40.77 -50.22
C VAL A 183 -2.19 41.39 -49.13
N PRO A 184 -2.39 42.67 -48.77
CA PRO A 184 -1.63 43.35 -47.72
C PRO A 184 -1.64 42.59 -46.38
N LYS A 185 -0.48 42.46 -45.75
CA LYS A 185 -0.34 41.96 -44.36
C LYS A 185 0.17 43.07 -43.46
N THR A 186 -0.39 43.20 -42.26
CA THR A 186 -0.12 44.35 -41.39
C THR A 186 1.13 44.22 -40.51
N PHE A 187 1.88 43.13 -40.62
CA PHE A 187 3.00 42.74 -39.74
C PHE A 187 2.67 42.78 -38.23
N GLY A 188 1.37 42.79 -37.88
CA GLY A 188 0.88 42.94 -36.52
C GLY A 188 1.00 44.35 -35.93
N LEU A 189 1.29 45.38 -36.75
CA LEU A 189 1.51 46.76 -36.29
C LEU A 189 0.22 47.62 -36.29
N ILE A 190 -0.75 47.35 -37.17
CA ILE A 190 -2.13 47.86 -37.03
C ILE A 190 -2.89 46.95 -36.05
N GLN A 191 -3.43 47.55 -34.99
CA GLN A 191 -4.33 46.93 -34.01
C GLN A 191 -5.40 47.95 -33.58
N ASN A 192 -6.57 47.48 -33.16
CA ASN A 192 -7.68 48.35 -32.72
C ASN A 192 -7.50 48.90 -31.28
N THR A 193 -6.28 48.88 -30.75
CA THR A 193 -5.95 49.32 -29.38
C THR A 193 -5.35 50.73 -29.39
N ARG A 194 -5.57 51.51 -28.32
CA ARG A 194 -5.05 52.89 -28.20
C ARG A 194 -3.52 52.98 -28.05
N SER A 195 -2.83 51.86 -27.85
CA SER A 195 -1.37 51.75 -27.85
C SER A 195 -0.92 50.40 -28.41
N LEU A 196 0.29 50.36 -28.98
CA LEU A 196 0.91 49.18 -29.61
C LEU A 196 2.00 48.60 -28.70
N VAL A 197 1.60 48.04 -27.56
CA VAL A 197 2.54 47.45 -26.58
C VAL A 197 3.04 46.07 -27.01
N THR A 198 2.25 45.34 -27.81
CA THR A 198 2.58 44.00 -28.30
C THR A 198 2.44 43.96 -29.82
N ALA A 199 3.43 43.44 -30.54
CA ALA A 199 3.39 43.30 -32.00
C ALA A 199 3.62 41.83 -32.42
N ASN A 200 3.01 41.40 -33.52
CA ASN A 200 3.08 40.02 -33.99
C ASN A 200 3.25 39.93 -35.51
N ALA A 201 4.49 39.73 -35.95
CA ALA A 201 4.90 39.49 -37.32
C ALA A 201 5.14 38.00 -37.61
N SER A 202 4.55 37.08 -36.83
CA SER A 202 4.69 35.64 -37.06
C SER A 202 4.15 35.25 -38.44
N ARG A 203 4.82 34.33 -39.16
CA ARG A 203 4.45 33.88 -40.52
C ARG A 203 4.21 35.03 -41.53
N SER A 204 4.96 36.13 -41.38
CA SER A 204 4.79 37.36 -42.18
C SER A 204 6.06 37.78 -42.92
N ILE A 205 7.24 37.35 -42.46
CA ILE A 205 8.54 37.66 -43.08
C ILE A 205 9.06 36.40 -43.78
N ARG A 206 9.05 36.40 -45.12
CA ARG A 206 9.30 35.21 -45.96
C ARG A 206 10.47 35.38 -46.92
N ASN A 207 10.84 36.61 -47.26
CA ASN A 207 12.00 36.96 -48.08
C ASN A 207 12.70 38.21 -47.50
N ASN A 208 13.83 38.62 -48.11
CA ASN A 208 14.58 39.80 -47.65
C ASN A 208 13.76 41.09 -47.76
N ASP A 209 12.87 41.21 -48.75
CA ASP A 209 12.07 42.41 -48.99
C ASP A 209 10.98 42.60 -47.93
N ASP A 210 10.27 41.52 -47.55
CA ASP A 210 9.39 41.50 -46.36
C ASP A 210 10.20 41.97 -45.12
N GLY A 211 11.49 41.59 -45.03
CA GLY A 211 12.39 41.95 -43.94
C GLY A 211 12.77 43.43 -43.92
N HIS A 212 13.28 43.98 -45.02
CA HIS A 212 13.64 45.40 -45.12
C HIS A 212 12.43 46.32 -44.93
N ALA A 213 11.28 45.96 -45.49
CA ALA A 213 10.06 46.74 -45.32
C ALA A 213 9.56 46.69 -43.86
N PHE A 214 9.73 45.54 -43.18
CA PHE A 214 9.46 45.40 -41.74
C PHE A 214 10.45 46.20 -40.86
N SER A 215 11.76 46.20 -41.18
CA SER A 215 12.76 47.06 -40.51
C SER A 215 12.36 48.54 -40.59
N ASN A 216 11.96 49.01 -41.78
CA ASN A 216 11.48 50.39 -41.97
C ASN A 216 10.21 50.69 -41.14
N ALA A 217 9.35 49.71 -40.90
CA ALA A 217 8.17 49.86 -40.04
C ALA A 217 8.52 49.97 -38.54
N MET A 218 9.57 49.30 -38.09
CA MET A 218 10.04 49.37 -36.70
C MET A 218 10.69 50.72 -36.34
N LEU A 219 11.23 51.45 -37.31
CA LEU A 219 11.76 52.81 -37.10
C LEU A 219 10.66 53.88 -36.87
N THR A 220 9.39 53.58 -37.16
CA THR A 220 8.29 54.55 -37.03
C THR A 220 7.95 54.87 -35.57
N GLN A 221 7.35 56.05 -35.33
CA GLN A 221 6.96 56.50 -33.99
C GLN A 221 5.96 55.55 -33.30
N GLN A 222 5.09 54.87 -34.07
CA GLN A 222 4.11 53.92 -33.54
C GLN A 222 4.77 52.68 -32.92
N SER A 223 5.87 52.22 -33.50
CA SER A 223 6.63 51.04 -33.04
C SER A 223 7.45 51.30 -31.77
N ARG A 224 7.72 52.56 -31.41
CA ARG A 224 8.56 52.94 -30.25
C ARG A 224 8.01 52.54 -28.86
N GLN A 225 6.78 52.05 -28.77
CA GLN A 225 6.16 51.61 -27.51
C GLN A 225 6.10 50.07 -27.36
N ILE A 226 6.59 49.31 -28.33
CA ILE A 226 6.53 47.85 -28.32
C ILE A 226 7.43 47.31 -27.19
N GLN A 227 6.84 46.47 -26.33
CA GLN A 227 7.51 45.75 -25.24
C GLN A 227 7.53 44.22 -25.47
N VAL A 228 6.60 43.69 -26.28
CA VAL A 228 6.51 42.27 -26.65
C VAL A 228 6.50 42.11 -28.17
N MET A 229 7.42 41.32 -28.73
CA MET A 229 7.54 41.09 -30.17
C MET A 229 7.48 39.60 -30.52
N GLN A 230 6.45 39.19 -31.25
CA GLN A 230 6.21 37.79 -31.66
C GLN A 230 6.58 37.59 -33.14
N MET A 231 7.69 36.92 -33.44
CA MET A 231 8.25 36.71 -34.79
C MET A 231 8.28 35.24 -35.25
N ASN A 232 7.45 34.39 -34.65
CA ASN A 232 7.50 32.94 -34.82
C ASN A 232 7.25 32.46 -36.26
N HIS A 233 7.82 31.33 -36.64
CA HIS A 233 7.63 30.70 -37.96
C HIS A 233 7.97 31.60 -39.16
N ASN A 234 8.97 32.47 -39.01
CA ASN A 234 9.60 33.21 -40.11
C ASN A 234 10.97 32.59 -40.42
N GLN A 235 11.51 32.77 -41.62
CA GLN A 235 12.85 32.24 -41.96
C GLN A 235 13.81 33.41 -42.16
N PHE A 236 14.89 33.45 -41.40
CA PHE A 236 15.87 34.53 -41.44
C PHE A 236 17.21 34.04 -41.97
N THR A 237 17.92 34.94 -42.65
CA THR A 237 19.38 34.84 -42.82
C THR A 237 20.09 35.61 -41.69
N PRO A 238 21.38 35.34 -41.37
CA PRO A 238 22.10 36.07 -40.33
C PRO A 238 22.14 37.59 -40.58
N LYS A 239 22.29 38.00 -41.85
CA LYS A 239 22.23 39.40 -42.25
C LYS A 239 20.83 39.99 -42.02
N GLN A 240 19.78 39.33 -42.52
CA GLN A 240 18.41 39.82 -42.37
C GLN A 240 17.99 39.92 -40.89
N LEU A 241 18.38 38.95 -40.04
CA LEU A 241 18.12 39.02 -38.60
C LEU A 241 18.82 40.23 -37.96
N ARG A 242 20.08 40.50 -38.34
CA ARG A 242 20.83 41.69 -37.89
C ARG A 242 20.13 42.98 -38.32
N ASP A 243 19.77 43.08 -39.59
CA ASP A 243 19.15 44.27 -40.19
C ASP A 243 17.73 44.54 -39.64
N ILE A 244 17.06 43.52 -39.11
CA ILE A 244 15.80 43.66 -38.35
C ILE A 244 16.07 44.06 -36.89
N LEU A 245 16.91 43.32 -36.17
CA LEU A 245 17.18 43.57 -34.74
C LEU A 245 17.78 44.97 -34.49
N LEU A 246 18.55 45.52 -35.44
CA LEU A 246 19.08 46.89 -35.35
C LEU A 246 18.00 47.99 -35.41
N THR A 247 16.77 47.67 -35.84
CA THR A 247 15.65 48.63 -35.88
C THR A 247 14.69 48.53 -34.70
N PHE A 248 14.91 47.57 -33.79
CA PHE A 248 14.00 47.34 -32.66
C PHE A 248 14.13 48.41 -31.57
N PRO A 249 13.02 48.78 -30.91
CA PRO A 249 13.04 49.80 -29.87
C PRO A 249 13.65 49.26 -28.58
N ASN A 250 14.43 50.10 -27.89
CA ASN A 250 15.04 49.77 -26.59
C ASN A 250 14.02 49.49 -25.47
N THR A 251 12.72 49.71 -25.72
CA THR A 251 11.61 49.35 -24.83
C THR A 251 11.26 47.86 -24.87
N LEU A 252 11.78 47.10 -25.84
CA LEU A 252 11.51 45.68 -25.99
C LEU A 252 12.04 44.88 -24.78
N LYS A 253 11.19 43.99 -24.25
CA LYS A 253 11.49 43.12 -23.10
C LYS A 253 11.29 41.65 -23.42
N ASP A 254 10.27 41.33 -24.22
CA ASP A 254 9.89 39.95 -24.52
C ASP A 254 9.99 39.69 -26.03
N LEU A 255 10.80 38.70 -26.43
CA LEU A 255 11.06 38.37 -27.84
C LEU A 255 10.80 36.88 -28.11
N GLU A 256 9.86 36.58 -29.00
CA GLU A 256 9.60 35.21 -29.47
C GLU A 256 10.11 34.96 -30.90
N LEU A 257 10.95 33.94 -31.04
CA LEU A 257 11.56 33.48 -32.30
C LEU A 257 11.39 31.95 -32.45
N GLN A 258 10.23 31.40 -32.03
CA GLN A 258 9.91 29.97 -32.11
C GLN A 258 9.83 29.49 -33.56
N ASN A 259 10.49 28.37 -33.87
CA ASN A 259 10.48 27.74 -35.20
C ASN A 259 10.91 28.70 -36.32
N CYS A 260 12.05 29.36 -36.13
CA CYS A 260 12.59 30.34 -37.09
C CYS A 260 13.83 29.84 -37.86
N LYS A 261 14.11 28.52 -37.80
CA LYS A 261 15.30 27.84 -38.36
C LYS A 261 16.66 28.42 -37.90
N LEU A 262 16.68 29.17 -36.80
CA LEU A 262 17.90 29.81 -36.29
C LEU A 262 18.95 28.76 -35.90
N ASN A 263 20.22 29.09 -36.10
CA ASN A 263 21.37 28.23 -35.79
C ASN A 263 22.50 29.05 -35.14
N TYR A 264 23.62 28.42 -34.80
CA TYR A 264 24.75 29.07 -34.12
C TYR A 264 25.23 30.39 -34.78
N MET A 265 25.21 30.50 -36.12
CA MET A 265 25.59 31.73 -36.85
C MET A 265 24.69 32.93 -36.55
N HIS A 266 23.46 32.69 -36.09
CA HIS A 266 22.52 33.73 -35.67
C HIS A 266 22.69 34.10 -34.19
N MET A 267 23.31 33.24 -33.37
CA MET A 267 23.32 33.39 -31.91
C MET A 267 24.21 34.53 -31.44
N GLU A 268 25.39 34.75 -32.03
CA GLU A 268 26.24 35.91 -31.70
C GLU A 268 25.52 37.25 -31.97
N ILE A 269 24.76 37.32 -33.07
CA ILE A 269 23.98 38.51 -33.46
C ILE A 269 22.84 38.75 -32.47
N LEU A 270 22.06 37.71 -32.18
CA LEU A 270 20.93 37.77 -31.25
C LEU A 270 21.39 38.07 -29.81
N MET A 271 22.46 37.41 -29.34
CA MET A 271 22.96 37.60 -27.98
C MET A 271 23.65 38.97 -27.82
N SER A 272 24.29 39.52 -28.85
CA SER A 272 24.76 40.91 -28.82
C SER A 272 23.60 41.92 -28.72
N PHE A 273 22.46 41.62 -29.34
CA PHE A 273 21.23 42.43 -29.18
C PHE A 273 20.63 42.29 -27.77
N VAL A 274 20.53 41.07 -27.25
CA VAL A 274 20.01 40.75 -25.90
C VAL A 274 20.93 41.26 -24.78
N GLY A 275 22.23 41.41 -25.02
CA GLY A 275 23.18 42.02 -24.09
C GLY A 275 23.12 43.55 -24.04
N LYS A 276 22.63 44.20 -25.11
CA LYS A 276 22.52 45.67 -25.22
C LYS A 276 21.15 46.21 -24.84
N ASN A 277 20.09 45.43 -25.04
CA ASN A 277 18.71 45.79 -24.74
C ASN A 277 18.25 45.08 -23.47
N GLN A 278 17.32 45.67 -22.72
CA GLN A 278 16.85 45.12 -21.44
C GLN A 278 15.81 44.01 -21.63
N ILE A 279 16.18 42.98 -22.41
CA ILE A 279 15.35 41.80 -22.67
C ILE A 279 15.24 40.98 -21.37
N TYR A 280 14.00 40.68 -20.99
CA TYR A 280 13.62 39.88 -19.82
C TYR A 280 13.16 38.47 -20.22
N LYS A 281 12.52 38.28 -21.39
CA LYS A 281 12.09 36.97 -21.88
C LYS A 281 12.53 36.71 -23.33
N LEU A 282 13.12 35.54 -23.56
CA LEU A 282 13.60 35.11 -24.88
C LEU A 282 13.13 33.67 -25.16
N ASN A 283 12.27 33.51 -26.17
CA ASN A 283 11.81 32.20 -26.63
C ASN A 283 12.44 31.83 -27.97
N LEU A 284 13.22 30.75 -27.97
CA LEU A 284 13.96 30.20 -29.12
C LEU A 284 13.58 28.73 -29.40
N GLU A 285 12.42 28.28 -28.95
CA GLU A 285 11.94 26.90 -29.10
C GLU A 285 11.89 26.44 -30.57
N ASN A 286 12.18 25.15 -30.83
CA ASN A 286 12.07 24.51 -32.14
C ASN A 286 12.99 25.14 -33.22
N ASN A 287 14.25 25.43 -32.86
CA ASN A 287 15.27 25.93 -33.77
C ASN A 287 16.43 24.92 -33.92
N ASN A 288 17.45 25.25 -34.71
CA ASN A 288 18.64 24.42 -34.98
C ASN A 288 19.87 24.95 -34.24
N ILE A 289 19.71 25.42 -32.99
CA ILE A 289 20.76 26.11 -32.23
C ILE A 289 21.95 25.18 -31.93
N ARG A 290 21.68 23.92 -31.55
CA ARG A 290 22.69 22.88 -31.21
C ARG A 290 23.68 23.33 -30.13
N ASP A 291 24.68 22.50 -29.86
CA ASP A 291 25.63 22.74 -28.77
C ASP A 291 26.45 24.02 -28.94
N LEU A 292 26.98 24.29 -30.14
CA LEU A 292 27.77 25.50 -30.37
C LEU A 292 26.95 26.78 -30.16
N GLY A 293 25.70 26.82 -30.63
CA GLY A 293 24.78 27.93 -30.37
C GLY A 293 24.41 28.04 -28.90
N SER A 294 24.19 26.91 -28.22
CA SER A 294 23.92 26.87 -26.78
C SER A 294 25.11 27.41 -25.98
N GLN A 295 26.34 26.98 -26.27
CA GLN A 295 27.57 27.47 -25.64
C GLN A 295 27.74 29.00 -25.82
N ILE A 296 27.45 29.55 -27.00
CA ILE A 296 27.42 31.00 -27.26
C ILE A 296 26.41 31.70 -26.36
N ILE A 297 25.17 31.20 -26.27
CA ILE A 297 24.12 31.77 -25.40
C ILE A 297 24.58 31.74 -23.93
N MET A 298 25.02 30.60 -23.42
CA MET A 298 25.46 30.45 -22.02
C MET A 298 26.61 31.42 -21.69
N LYS A 299 27.60 31.57 -22.59
CA LYS A 299 28.74 32.49 -22.44
C LYS A 299 28.30 33.94 -22.33
N HIS A 300 27.40 34.41 -23.20
CA HIS A 300 26.86 35.78 -23.13
C HIS A 300 26.02 36.00 -21.87
N LEU A 301 25.27 34.99 -21.42
CA LEU A 301 24.42 35.09 -20.24
C LEU A 301 25.18 35.12 -18.91
N LEU A 302 26.47 34.72 -18.85
CA LEU A 302 27.30 34.94 -17.66
C LEU A 302 27.42 36.42 -17.27
N ASN A 303 27.36 37.31 -18.27
CA ASN A 303 27.47 38.76 -18.10
C ASN A 303 26.13 39.50 -18.23
N ASN A 304 25.02 38.79 -18.51
CA ASN A 304 23.71 39.39 -18.68
C ASN A 304 22.94 39.43 -17.35
N ASN A 305 22.53 40.63 -16.94
CA ASN A 305 21.80 40.85 -15.68
C ASN A 305 20.31 41.20 -15.86
N THR A 306 19.75 40.98 -17.06
CA THR A 306 18.37 41.36 -17.42
C THR A 306 17.46 40.16 -17.71
N LEU A 307 17.98 39.11 -18.35
CA LEU A 307 17.17 37.99 -18.83
C LEU A 307 16.69 37.10 -17.68
N GLN A 308 15.37 36.94 -17.59
CA GLN A 308 14.67 36.18 -16.55
C GLN A 308 14.08 34.87 -17.09
N SER A 309 13.69 34.80 -18.36
CA SER A 309 13.13 33.58 -18.97
C SER A 309 13.84 33.24 -20.28
N LEU A 310 14.32 32.00 -20.39
CA LEU A 310 14.98 31.45 -21.57
C LEU A 310 14.37 30.10 -21.96
N ASN A 311 13.66 30.05 -23.10
CA ASN A 311 13.16 28.80 -23.66
C ASN A 311 14.04 28.34 -24.83
N LEU A 312 14.70 27.19 -24.64
CA LEU A 312 15.53 26.47 -25.62
C LEU A 312 14.96 25.06 -25.93
N ASN A 313 13.66 24.84 -25.73
CA ASN A 313 13.05 23.54 -26.00
C ASN A 313 13.20 23.13 -27.47
N ASN A 314 13.41 21.84 -27.74
CA ASN A 314 13.58 21.30 -29.09
C ASN A 314 14.63 22.06 -29.93
N ASN A 315 15.90 22.03 -29.51
CA ASN A 315 17.00 22.73 -30.17
C ASN A 315 18.19 21.83 -30.58
N GLN A 316 18.03 20.51 -30.49
CA GLN A 316 19.07 19.51 -30.79
C GLN A 316 20.34 19.71 -29.93
N ILE A 317 20.19 20.15 -28.68
CA ILE A 317 21.28 20.33 -27.71
C ILE A 317 21.64 18.97 -27.10
N THR A 318 22.93 18.65 -26.97
CA THR A 318 23.46 17.39 -26.44
C THR A 318 24.23 17.59 -25.12
N GLU A 319 24.91 16.57 -24.62
CA GLU A 319 25.84 16.68 -23.51
C GLU A 319 27.01 17.66 -23.75
N CYS A 320 27.35 17.97 -25.00
CA CYS A 320 28.46 18.88 -25.32
C CYS A 320 28.21 20.34 -24.82
N ALA A 321 26.95 20.76 -24.64
CA ALA A 321 26.62 22.03 -24.00
C ALA A 321 26.57 21.96 -22.46
N SER A 322 26.54 20.77 -21.85
CA SER A 322 26.19 20.60 -20.43
C SER A 322 27.12 21.34 -19.47
N THR A 323 28.43 21.37 -19.74
CA THR A 323 29.41 22.13 -18.94
C THR A 323 29.12 23.63 -18.94
N SER A 324 28.73 24.20 -20.09
CA SER A 324 28.40 25.62 -20.22
C SER A 324 27.08 25.96 -19.53
N ILE A 325 26.06 25.11 -19.66
CA ILE A 325 24.78 25.22 -18.93
C ILE A 325 25.04 25.15 -17.41
N SER A 326 25.83 24.16 -16.98
CA SER A 326 26.24 23.95 -15.58
C SER A 326 27.00 25.15 -15.01
N ASN A 327 27.81 25.84 -15.82
CA ASN A 327 28.52 27.03 -15.38
C ASN A 327 27.62 28.26 -15.30
N LEU A 328 26.68 28.45 -16.25
CA LEU A 328 25.65 29.50 -16.12
C LEU A 328 24.81 29.29 -14.85
N LEU A 329 24.32 28.06 -14.60
CA LEU A 329 23.49 27.76 -13.44
C LEU A 329 24.21 27.98 -12.08
N LYS A 330 25.54 27.85 -12.03
CA LYS A 330 26.34 28.16 -10.82
C LYS A 330 26.54 29.67 -10.58
N GLN A 331 26.35 30.51 -11.58
CA GLN A 331 26.72 31.93 -11.55
C GLN A 331 25.55 32.90 -11.74
N THR A 332 24.48 32.49 -12.43
CA THR A 332 23.34 33.38 -12.73
C THR A 332 22.55 33.73 -11.48
N GLN A 333 22.32 35.03 -11.28
CA GLN A 333 21.49 35.58 -10.21
C GLN A 333 20.16 36.15 -10.74
N ARG A 334 19.92 36.07 -12.05
CA ARG A 334 18.81 36.78 -12.73
C ARG A 334 17.94 35.91 -13.62
N LEU A 335 18.42 34.75 -14.05
CA LEU A 335 17.60 33.76 -14.77
C LEU A 335 16.67 33.05 -13.77
N LEU A 336 15.36 33.09 -14.05
CA LEU A 336 14.28 32.58 -13.19
C LEU A 336 13.54 31.40 -13.85
N GLU A 337 13.47 31.36 -15.17
CA GLU A 337 12.91 30.26 -15.97
C GLU A 337 13.95 29.73 -16.98
N LEU A 338 14.19 28.43 -16.99
CA LEU A 338 15.01 27.76 -18.01
C LEU A 338 14.29 26.53 -18.55
N TYR A 339 14.00 26.54 -19.87
CA TYR A 339 13.40 25.40 -20.55
C TYR A 339 14.41 24.77 -21.52
N LEU A 340 14.69 23.49 -21.32
CA LEU A 340 15.63 22.64 -22.07
C LEU A 340 15.00 21.30 -22.50
N GLY A 341 13.67 21.18 -22.45
CA GLY A 341 12.92 20.00 -22.87
C GLY A 341 13.03 19.66 -24.36
N TYR A 342 12.71 18.43 -24.75
CA TYR A 342 12.81 17.93 -26.13
C TYR A 342 14.21 18.06 -26.76
N ASN A 343 15.27 17.99 -25.96
CA ASN A 343 16.64 17.97 -26.43
C ASN A 343 17.25 16.56 -26.33
N TYR A 344 18.54 16.44 -26.61
CA TYR A 344 19.29 15.19 -26.56
C TYR A 344 20.22 15.14 -25.33
N LEU A 345 19.81 15.76 -24.21
CA LEU A 345 20.60 15.73 -22.97
C LEU A 345 20.62 14.30 -22.41
N ASN A 346 21.82 13.73 -22.28
CA ASN A 346 22.04 12.39 -21.76
C ASN A 346 22.20 12.37 -20.21
N ALA A 347 22.46 11.19 -19.64
CA ALA A 347 22.65 10.98 -18.21
C ALA A 347 23.80 11.81 -17.58
N SER A 348 24.90 12.00 -18.32
CA SER A 348 26.03 12.85 -17.90
C SER A 348 25.62 14.33 -17.86
N ALA A 349 24.86 14.79 -18.87
CA ALA A 349 24.32 16.14 -18.92
C ALA A 349 23.36 16.41 -17.75
N GLY A 350 22.42 15.50 -17.48
CA GLY A 350 21.49 15.61 -16.35
C GLY A 350 22.19 15.69 -15.01
N THR A 351 23.13 14.78 -14.77
CA THR A 351 23.98 14.76 -13.57
C THR A 351 24.75 16.07 -13.42
N THR A 352 25.30 16.61 -14.50
CA THR A 352 26.10 17.85 -14.54
C THR A 352 25.25 19.11 -14.35
N ILE A 353 23.98 19.09 -14.77
CA ILE A 353 22.99 20.15 -14.54
C ILE A 353 22.49 20.11 -13.09
N TRP A 354 22.08 18.95 -12.56
CA TRP A 354 21.58 18.86 -11.19
C TRP A 354 22.66 19.08 -10.12
N LYS A 355 23.92 18.70 -10.38
CA LYS A 355 25.09 19.11 -9.57
C LYS A 355 25.34 20.63 -9.59
N ALA A 356 24.85 21.38 -10.60
CA ALA A 356 24.85 22.84 -10.60
C ALA A 356 23.64 23.42 -9.86
N MET A 357 22.44 22.85 -10.04
CA MET A 357 21.21 23.29 -9.36
C MET A 357 21.35 23.27 -7.83
N TYR A 358 22.11 22.33 -7.27
CA TYR A 358 22.46 22.34 -5.83
C TYR A 358 23.07 23.67 -5.35
N LYS A 359 23.84 24.36 -6.19
CA LYS A 359 24.46 25.67 -5.90
C LYS A 359 23.62 26.87 -6.37
N ASN A 360 22.65 26.67 -7.25
CA ASN A 360 21.81 27.75 -7.76
C ASN A 360 20.90 28.33 -6.65
N THR A 361 20.51 29.60 -6.78
CA THR A 361 19.62 30.34 -5.87
C THR A 361 18.76 31.36 -6.62
N SER A 362 18.37 31.06 -7.86
CA SER A 362 17.73 32.02 -8.78
C SER A 362 16.67 31.39 -9.69
N VAL A 363 16.93 30.21 -10.24
CA VAL A 363 16.00 29.51 -11.13
C VAL A 363 14.85 28.93 -10.31
N LYS A 364 13.63 29.31 -10.70
CA LYS A 364 12.34 28.96 -10.08
C LYS A 364 11.55 27.96 -10.93
N ILE A 365 11.75 27.95 -12.24
CA ILE A 365 11.11 27.05 -13.22
C ILE A 365 12.20 26.35 -14.03
N LEU A 366 12.22 25.01 -14.01
CA LEU A 366 13.18 24.19 -14.76
C LEU A 366 12.48 23.06 -15.52
N ASP A 367 12.50 23.14 -16.86
CA ASP A 367 11.99 22.08 -17.74
C ASP A 367 13.16 21.32 -18.39
N LEU A 368 13.24 20.01 -18.12
CA LEU A 368 14.17 19.06 -18.69
C LEU A 368 13.42 17.89 -19.36
N SER A 369 12.14 18.05 -19.65
CA SER A 369 11.25 16.99 -20.17
C SER A 369 11.71 16.41 -21.51
N HIS A 370 11.31 15.19 -21.86
CA HIS A 370 11.61 14.57 -23.15
C HIS A 370 13.12 14.59 -23.53
N ASN A 371 13.98 14.29 -22.57
CA ASN A 371 15.42 14.08 -22.76
C ASN A 371 15.78 12.61 -22.39
N ASN A 372 17.06 12.29 -22.16
CA ASN A 372 17.52 10.95 -21.77
C ASN A 372 18.44 11.04 -20.53
N ILE A 373 18.02 11.79 -19.51
CA ILE A 373 18.89 12.14 -18.37
C ILE A 373 18.92 11.08 -17.24
N ALA A 374 18.08 10.05 -17.31
CA ALA A 374 17.94 9.07 -16.25
C ALA A 374 19.23 8.28 -15.97
N SER A 375 19.64 8.32 -14.70
CA SER A 375 20.73 7.50 -14.14
C SER A 375 20.67 7.56 -12.61
N LEU A 376 21.37 6.63 -11.94
CA LEU A 376 21.47 6.62 -10.48
C LEU A 376 22.15 7.89 -9.94
N GLU A 377 23.22 8.34 -10.57
CA GLU A 377 23.89 9.61 -10.23
C GLU A 377 22.99 10.84 -10.42
N CYS A 378 22.20 10.88 -11.49
CA CYS A 378 21.27 11.97 -11.74
C CYS A 378 20.18 12.00 -10.66
N ALA A 379 19.58 10.85 -10.33
CA ALA A 379 18.59 10.75 -9.24
C ALA A 379 19.15 11.18 -7.88
N GLN A 380 20.38 10.76 -7.54
CA GLN A 380 21.08 11.22 -6.33
C GLN A 380 21.40 12.73 -6.35
N SER A 381 21.68 13.29 -7.53
CA SER A 381 21.95 14.73 -7.71
C SER A 381 20.67 15.56 -7.61
N ILE A 382 19.55 15.07 -8.16
CA ILE A 382 18.20 15.61 -7.96
C ILE A 382 17.86 15.60 -6.47
N ASN A 383 18.05 14.48 -5.79
CA ASN A 383 17.74 14.34 -4.37
C ASN A 383 18.49 15.39 -3.52
N LYS A 384 19.80 15.57 -3.75
CA LYS A 384 20.61 16.56 -3.04
C LYS A 384 20.19 18.00 -3.32
N ALA A 385 19.77 18.32 -4.54
CA ALA A 385 19.29 19.66 -4.91
C ALA A 385 17.89 19.96 -4.33
N VAL A 386 16.94 19.02 -4.48
CA VAL A 386 15.54 19.18 -4.07
C VAL A 386 15.37 19.19 -2.54
N SER A 387 16.15 18.37 -1.82
CA SER A 387 16.11 18.28 -0.34
C SER A 387 16.77 19.46 0.37
N ARG A 388 17.30 20.47 -0.35
CA ARG A 388 17.96 21.64 0.25
C ARG A 388 16.88 22.56 0.87
N PRO A 389 17.01 22.99 2.14
CA PRO A 389 15.97 23.77 2.83
C PRO A 389 15.75 25.18 2.26
N TYR A 390 16.71 25.70 1.47
CA TYR A 390 16.64 26.99 0.80
C TYR A 390 16.64 26.77 -0.72
N ASN A 391 15.59 26.14 -1.23
CA ASN A 391 15.41 25.80 -2.64
C ASN A 391 14.34 26.68 -3.31
N GLU A 392 14.78 27.58 -4.20
CA GLU A 392 13.94 28.52 -4.95
C GLU A 392 13.09 27.86 -6.06
N LEU A 393 13.30 26.57 -6.38
CA LEU A 393 12.49 25.89 -7.40
C LEU A 393 11.02 25.78 -6.95
N LEU A 394 10.13 26.31 -7.78
CA LEU A 394 8.68 26.24 -7.65
C LEU A 394 8.08 25.22 -8.63
N HIS A 395 8.61 25.15 -9.85
CA HIS A 395 8.17 24.23 -10.91
C HIS A 395 9.34 23.43 -11.50
N VAL A 396 9.14 22.11 -11.67
CA VAL A 396 10.12 21.19 -12.28
C VAL A 396 9.42 20.21 -13.21
N ASP A 397 9.87 20.12 -14.46
CA ASP A 397 9.37 19.16 -15.46
C ASP A 397 10.47 18.13 -15.80
N LEU A 398 10.29 16.89 -15.31
CA LEU A 398 11.17 15.74 -15.55
C LEU A 398 10.51 14.64 -16.38
N SER A 399 9.36 14.93 -17.00
CA SER A 399 8.58 13.99 -17.82
C SER A 399 9.41 13.35 -18.94
N PHE A 400 9.12 12.09 -19.29
CA PHE A 400 9.70 11.36 -20.43
C PHE A 400 11.24 11.33 -20.47
N ASN A 401 11.90 11.11 -19.33
CA ASN A 401 13.36 11.01 -19.19
C ASN A 401 13.89 9.58 -18.99
N LYS A 402 13.00 8.58 -18.93
CA LYS A 402 13.26 7.15 -18.70
C LYS A 402 13.78 6.78 -17.29
N PHE A 403 13.41 7.56 -16.26
CA PHE A 403 13.72 7.19 -14.88
C PHE A 403 13.03 5.88 -14.47
N THR A 404 13.79 4.94 -13.92
CA THR A 404 13.27 3.65 -13.44
C THR A 404 12.79 3.74 -11.99
N TYR A 405 11.96 2.78 -11.56
CA TYR A 405 11.38 2.76 -10.20
C TYR A 405 12.41 3.00 -9.06
N PRO A 406 13.59 2.33 -8.99
CA PRO A 406 14.57 2.61 -7.94
C PRO A 406 15.17 4.02 -8.00
N GLN A 407 15.29 4.62 -9.19
CA GLN A 407 15.75 6.00 -9.36
C GLN A 407 14.66 7.00 -8.94
N ALA A 408 13.41 6.70 -9.26
CA ALA A 408 12.25 7.50 -8.87
C ALA A 408 12.00 7.46 -7.36
N GLN A 409 12.26 6.34 -6.67
CA GLN A 409 12.17 6.26 -5.21
C GLN A 409 13.11 7.27 -4.54
N ILE A 410 14.38 7.35 -4.99
CA ILE A 410 15.37 8.34 -4.52
C ILE A 410 14.88 9.78 -4.73
N ILE A 411 14.11 10.05 -5.79
CA ILE A 411 13.51 11.35 -6.08
C ILE A 411 12.29 11.61 -5.18
N SER A 412 11.45 10.60 -4.93
CA SER A 412 10.30 10.69 -4.01
C SER A 412 10.76 10.98 -2.57
N GLU A 413 11.81 10.31 -2.09
CA GLU A 413 12.42 10.55 -0.76
C GLU A 413 12.93 11.99 -0.57
N ALA A 414 13.28 12.67 -1.66
CA ALA A 414 13.65 14.08 -1.66
C ALA A 414 12.43 15.00 -1.64
N LEU A 415 11.43 14.69 -2.48
CA LEU A 415 10.18 15.43 -2.55
C LEU A 415 9.43 15.41 -1.21
N GLN A 416 9.42 14.28 -0.48
CA GLN A 416 8.83 14.14 0.86
C GLN A 416 9.35 15.16 1.90
N LYS A 417 10.51 15.79 1.65
CA LYS A 417 11.13 16.81 2.52
C LYS A 417 11.11 18.21 1.92
N ASN A 418 10.58 18.36 0.70
CA ASN A 418 10.55 19.61 -0.03
C ASN A 418 9.13 20.20 -0.03
N GLU A 419 8.99 21.37 0.57
CA GLU A 419 7.73 22.14 0.63
C GLU A 419 7.71 23.31 -0.39
N THR A 420 8.71 23.44 -1.27
CA THR A 420 8.87 24.60 -2.17
C THR A 420 8.45 24.34 -3.62
N ILE A 421 8.49 23.09 -4.09
CA ILE A 421 8.07 22.73 -5.46
C ILE A 421 6.56 22.45 -5.48
N TYR A 422 5.77 23.47 -5.84
CA TYR A 422 4.31 23.39 -5.99
C TYR A 422 3.87 22.70 -7.28
N GLY A 423 4.76 22.53 -8.26
CA GLY A 423 4.49 21.78 -9.49
C GLY A 423 5.65 20.87 -9.88
N PHE A 424 5.39 19.57 -9.93
CA PHE A 424 6.37 18.56 -10.34
C PHE A 424 5.72 17.69 -11.41
N HIS A 425 6.45 17.39 -12.49
CA HIS A 425 6.02 16.42 -13.51
C HIS A 425 7.06 15.32 -13.69
N PHE A 426 6.58 14.08 -13.82
CA PHE A 426 7.33 12.84 -13.93
C PHE A 426 6.71 11.83 -14.92
N GLU A 427 5.61 12.20 -15.57
CA GLU A 427 4.85 11.44 -16.58
C GLU A 427 5.77 10.79 -17.64
N GLY A 428 5.45 9.56 -18.06
CA GLY A 428 6.16 8.89 -19.14
C GLY A 428 7.59 8.43 -18.84
N ASN A 429 8.01 8.39 -17.57
CA ASN A 429 9.29 7.81 -17.15
C ASN A 429 9.24 6.27 -17.06
N GLN A 430 8.57 5.73 -16.02
CA GLN A 430 8.09 4.36 -15.96
C GLN A 430 6.57 4.41 -15.76
N ALA A 431 5.82 3.59 -16.50
CA ALA A 431 4.37 3.71 -16.66
C ALA A 431 3.54 3.61 -15.36
N GLU A 432 4.15 3.16 -14.28
CA GLU A 432 3.51 3.03 -12.96
C GLU A 432 3.61 4.30 -12.10
N LEU A 433 4.42 5.29 -12.46
CA LEU A 433 4.74 6.42 -11.58
C LEU A 433 3.93 7.67 -11.94
N CYS A 434 3.38 8.34 -10.93
CA CYS A 434 2.62 9.59 -11.09
C CYS A 434 2.73 10.53 -9.89
N VAL A 435 2.41 11.80 -10.09
CA VAL A 435 2.31 12.82 -9.05
C VAL A 435 0.84 13.00 -8.63
N ASN A 436 0.54 12.79 -7.34
CA ASN A 436 -0.83 12.88 -6.81
C ASN A 436 -1.25 14.32 -6.44
N ALA A 437 -2.51 14.49 -6.02
CA ALA A 437 -3.10 15.77 -5.61
C ALA A 437 -2.35 16.53 -4.49
N ASN A 438 -1.54 15.84 -3.69
CA ASN A 438 -0.68 16.45 -2.66
C ASN A 438 0.75 16.71 -3.13
N GLY A 439 1.06 16.45 -4.41
CA GLY A 439 2.39 16.63 -4.99
C GLY A 439 3.40 15.52 -4.65
N PHE A 440 2.98 14.38 -4.08
CA PHE A 440 3.85 13.23 -3.85
C PHE A 440 4.01 12.40 -5.13
N LEU A 441 5.24 11.96 -5.41
CA LEU A 441 5.54 10.97 -6.45
C LEU A 441 5.24 9.56 -5.91
N ILE A 442 4.21 8.91 -6.45
CA ILE A 442 3.71 7.61 -6.01
C ILE A 442 3.76 6.58 -7.16
N ASN A 443 3.75 5.29 -6.83
CA ASN A 443 3.40 4.25 -7.79
C ASN A 443 1.88 4.11 -7.83
N ASN A 444 1.27 4.45 -8.96
CA ASN A 444 -0.16 4.48 -9.20
C ASN A 444 -0.80 3.09 -9.07
N MET A 445 -0.13 2.04 -9.59
CA MET A 445 -0.63 0.67 -9.45
C MET A 445 -0.55 0.20 -8.00
N ALA A 446 0.56 0.45 -7.30
CA ALA A 446 0.71 0.06 -5.90
C ALA A 446 -0.21 0.88 -4.98
N TYR A 447 -0.41 2.17 -5.25
CA TYR A 447 -1.34 3.04 -4.53
C TYR A 447 -2.77 2.59 -4.71
N HIS A 448 -3.26 2.41 -5.95
CA HIS A 448 -4.60 1.88 -6.18
C HIS A 448 -4.76 0.42 -5.73
N ALA A 449 -3.71 -0.40 -5.75
CA ALA A 449 -3.75 -1.75 -5.18
C ALA A 449 -3.86 -1.71 -3.65
N GLN A 450 -3.07 -0.89 -2.96
CA GLN A 450 -3.12 -0.73 -1.51
C GLN A 450 -4.41 -0.02 -1.06
N LEU A 451 -4.93 0.93 -1.83
CA LEU A 451 -6.23 1.58 -1.58
C LEU A 451 -7.36 0.56 -1.78
N LYS A 452 -7.36 -0.20 -2.88
CA LYS A 452 -8.30 -1.30 -3.09
C LYS A 452 -8.15 -2.39 -2.04
N GLU A 453 -6.95 -2.70 -1.58
CA GLU A 453 -6.73 -3.71 -0.55
C GLU A 453 -7.20 -3.21 0.82
N LYS A 454 -6.97 -1.94 1.17
CA LYS A 454 -7.56 -1.32 2.37
C LYS A 454 -9.08 -1.30 2.29
N LEU A 455 -9.65 -0.87 1.17
CA LEU A 455 -11.10 -0.92 0.94
C LEU A 455 -11.62 -2.37 1.03
N ILE A 456 -10.95 -3.33 0.41
CA ILE A 456 -11.30 -4.77 0.47
C ILE A 456 -11.10 -5.34 1.87
N GLN A 457 -10.16 -4.85 2.69
CA GLN A 457 -9.98 -5.24 4.09
C GLN A 457 -11.10 -4.65 4.95
N LEU A 458 -11.48 -3.39 4.76
CA LEU A 458 -12.67 -2.77 5.36
C LEU A 458 -13.94 -3.55 4.99
N TYR A 459 -14.17 -3.82 3.70
CA TYR A 459 -15.28 -4.65 3.20
C TYR A 459 -15.17 -6.15 3.54
N LYS A 460 -14.06 -6.60 4.16
CA LYS A 460 -13.88 -7.98 4.67
C LYS A 460 -13.87 -8.05 6.20
N GLN A 461 -13.96 -6.93 6.92
CA GLN A 461 -14.28 -6.98 8.35
C GLN A 461 -15.73 -7.48 8.49
N PRO A 462 -15.99 -8.55 9.27
CA PRO A 462 -17.17 -9.38 9.07
C PRO A 462 -18.43 -8.86 9.78
N GLN A 463 -18.87 -7.63 9.49
CA GLN A 463 -20.16 -7.09 10.00
C GLN A 463 -21.12 -6.50 8.95
N TYR A 464 -20.84 -6.61 7.64
CA TYR A 464 -21.79 -6.22 6.59
C TYR A 464 -22.11 -7.35 5.60
N PHE A 465 -23.12 -8.17 5.92
CA PHE A 465 -23.80 -9.05 4.96
C PHE A 465 -25.26 -9.36 5.36
N LYS A 466 -26.15 -8.37 5.20
CA LYS A 466 -27.61 -8.49 4.93
C LYS A 466 -28.32 -7.13 5.10
N LEU A 467 -28.21 -6.23 4.10
CA LEU A 467 -29.23 -5.21 3.79
C LEU A 467 -28.87 -4.44 2.50
N LEU A 468 -28.84 -5.18 1.39
CA LEU A 468 -29.03 -4.69 0.03
C LEU A 468 -29.22 -5.94 -0.84
N GLU A 469 -30.32 -6.00 -1.60
CA GLU A 469 -30.41 -6.97 -2.69
C GLU A 469 -29.35 -6.59 -3.75
N GLU A 470 -28.87 -7.58 -4.51
CA GLU A 470 -27.91 -7.33 -5.60
C GLU A 470 -28.58 -6.57 -6.75
N ALA A 471 -28.72 -5.26 -6.58
CA ALA A 471 -28.87 -4.32 -7.68
C ALA A 471 -27.65 -4.52 -8.59
N LYS A 472 -27.88 -5.26 -9.68
CA LYS A 472 -26.82 -5.69 -10.60
C LYS A 472 -25.97 -4.49 -10.98
N VAL A 473 -24.72 -4.48 -10.51
CA VAL A 473 -23.71 -3.53 -11.00
C VAL A 473 -23.57 -3.81 -12.48
N GLU A 474 -24.18 -2.96 -13.31
CA GLU A 474 -23.93 -2.97 -14.74
C GLU A 474 -22.42 -2.88 -14.92
N GLN A 475 -21.84 -3.82 -15.66
CA GLN A 475 -20.41 -3.79 -15.93
C GLN A 475 -20.13 -2.55 -16.76
N ILE A 476 -19.71 -1.47 -16.08
CA ILE A 476 -19.12 -0.30 -16.73
C ILE A 476 -17.92 -0.84 -17.48
N SER A 477 -18.10 -1.06 -18.78
CA SER A 477 -17.06 -1.60 -19.62
C SER A 477 -15.97 -0.56 -19.65
N ILE A 478 -14.87 -0.80 -18.93
CA ILE A 478 -13.64 -0.03 -19.07
C ILE A 478 -13.11 -0.37 -20.46
N LYS A 479 -13.67 0.30 -21.47
CA LYS A 479 -13.09 0.37 -22.80
C LYS A 479 -11.70 0.95 -22.58
N ARG A 480 -10.69 0.13 -22.81
CA ARG A 480 -9.33 0.64 -22.87
C ARG A 480 -9.26 1.57 -24.07
N GLU A 481 -9.18 2.88 -23.84
CA GLU A 481 -8.99 3.86 -24.90
C GLU A 481 -7.53 3.87 -25.35
N GLU A 482 -7.06 2.73 -25.87
CA GLU A 482 -5.73 2.49 -26.46
C GLU A 482 -5.49 3.30 -27.76
N SER A 483 -6.23 4.38 -27.98
CA SER A 483 -6.31 5.15 -29.24
C SER A 483 -6.16 6.67 -29.09
N LEU A 484 -5.84 7.20 -27.90
CA LEU A 484 -5.68 8.66 -27.67
C LEU A 484 -4.23 9.13 -27.45
N VAL A 485 -3.24 8.42 -28.02
CA VAL A 485 -1.85 8.91 -28.12
C VAL A 485 -1.75 9.96 -29.24
N MET A 486 -2.14 11.21 -28.94
CA MET A 486 -1.92 12.36 -29.82
C MET A 486 -0.51 12.94 -29.60
N PRO A 487 0.34 13.11 -30.65
CA PRO A 487 1.68 13.64 -30.48
C PRO A 487 1.67 15.07 -29.94
N PHE A 488 2.43 15.31 -28.85
CA PHE A 488 2.46 16.54 -28.03
C PHE A 488 2.95 17.84 -28.75
N SER A 489 3.02 17.83 -30.07
CA SER A 489 3.52 18.89 -30.95
C SER A 489 2.64 20.16 -31.05
N ARG A 490 1.63 20.32 -30.19
CA ARG A 490 0.65 21.42 -30.26
C ARG A 490 0.45 22.15 -28.93
N SER A 491 1.29 23.16 -28.76
CA SER A 491 1.00 24.43 -28.07
C SER A 491 0.65 24.41 -26.58
N ARG A 492 1.67 24.51 -25.72
CA ARG A 492 1.62 25.47 -24.61
C ARG A 492 1.68 26.90 -25.20
N LYS A 493 0.60 27.38 -25.82
CA LYS A 493 0.43 28.81 -26.15
C LYS A 493 -0.90 29.33 -25.66
N ILE A 494 -0.82 30.23 -24.69
CA ILE A 494 -1.93 31.05 -24.22
C ILE A 494 -2.36 31.98 -25.37
N ARG A 495 -3.47 31.65 -26.03
CA ARG A 495 -4.44 32.63 -26.54
C ARG A 495 -5.85 32.08 -26.30
N SER A 496 -6.68 32.91 -25.68
CA SER A 496 -7.94 32.50 -25.06
C SER A 496 -9.05 32.18 -26.06
N THR A 497 -9.57 30.95 -26.00
CA THR A 497 -10.96 30.64 -26.36
C THR A 497 -11.52 29.65 -25.34
N LYS A 498 -12.75 29.86 -24.85
CA LYS A 498 -13.33 29.06 -23.75
C LYS A 498 -13.37 27.56 -24.05
N LEU A 499 -13.60 27.20 -25.32
CA LEU A 499 -13.69 25.81 -25.79
C LEU A 499 -12.41 25.00 -25.58
N ASN A 500 -11.23 25.62 -25.69
CA ASN A 500 -9.96 24.92 -25.53
C ASN A 500 -9.61 24.65 -24.06
N VAL A 501 -10.08 25.50 -23.14
CA VAL A 501 -9.87 25.30 -21.69
C VAL A 501 -10.60 24.05 -21.21
N GLN A 502 -11.79 23.75 -21.75
CA GLN A 502 -12.55 22.56 -21.39
C GLN A 502 -11.84 21.27 -21.87
N LYS A 503 -11.47 21.21 -23.16
CA LYS A 503 -10.84 20.00 -23.73
C LYS A 503 -9.45 19.67 -23.20
N VAL A 504 -8.71 20.64 -22.65
CA VAL A 504 -7.42 20.38 -21.98
C VAL A 504 -7.61 19.77 -20.59
N ASN A 505 -8.73 20.01 -19.92
CA ASN A 505 -9.03 19.45 -18.60
C ASN A 505 -9.68 18.05 -18.66
N GLU A 506 -10.13 17.61 -19.84
CA GLU A 506 -10.74 16.29 -20.07
C GLU A 506 -9.69 15.21 -20.38
N ILE A 507 -8.56 15.60 -20.98
CA ILE A 507 -7.44 14.70 -21.31
C ILE A 507 -6.52 14.62 -20.08
N ASN A 508 -6.97 13.88 -19.05
CA ASN A 508 -6.23 13.75 -17.80
C ASN A 508 -4.82 13.18 -18.02
N LYS A 509 -3.81 13.95 -17.62
CA LYS A 509 -2.43 13.47 -17.43
C LYS A 509 -2.38 12.49 -16.26
N LEU A 510 -1.32 11.69 -16.22
CA LEU A 510 -1.01 10.89 -15.03
C LEU A 510 -0.62 11.77 -13.82
N ASP A 511 0.04 12.91 -14.06
CA ASP A 511 0.49 13.82 -13.00
C ASP A 511 -0.47 14.97 -12.73
N THR A 512 -0.68 15.25 -11.45
CA THR A 512 -1.33 16.46 -10.94
C THR A 512 -0.29 17.56 -10.67
N CYS A 513 -0.55 18.79 -11.14
CA CYS A 513 0.36 19.92 -10.99
C CYS A 513 -0.39 21.23 -10.75
N TRP A 514 -0.32 21.73 -9.51
CA TRP A 514 -1.06 22.90 -9.05
C TRP A 514 -0.82 24.15 -9.90
N ILE A 515 0.42 24.37 -10.34
CA ILE A 515 0.84 25.52 -11.16
C ILE A 515 0.26 25.43 -12.57
N CYS A 516 0.39 24.29 -13.24
CA CYS A 516 0.06 24.17 -14.67
C CYS A 516 -1.44 24.04 -14.94
N GLU A 517 -2.19 23.46 -14.02
CA GLU A 517 -3.65 23.37 -14.10
C GLU A 517 -4.34 24.65 -13.60
N GLY A 518 -3.71 25.38 -12.67
CA GLY A 518 -4.27 26.58 -12.04
C GLY A 518 -5.13 26.27 -10.81
N TRP A 519 -4.64 25.41 -9.91
CA TRP A 519 -5.30 25.08 -8.64
C TRP A 519 -5.46 26.31 -7.75
N GLN A 520 -6.38 26.24 -6.79
CA GLN A 520 -6.76 27.40 -5.98
C GLN A 520 -6.62 27.17 -4.46
N GLU A 521 -6.11 28.21 -3.81
CA GLU A 521 -6.35 28.61 -2.42
C GLU A 521 -7.81 28.51 -1.95
N ILE A 522 -8.21 27.53 -1.14
CA ILE A 522 -9.55 27.51 -0.53
C ILE A 522 -9.46 27.24 0.98
N LYS A 523 -10.01 28.16 1.78
CA LYS A 523 -10.31 27.96 3.21
C LYS A 523 -11.72 27.40 3.35
N PHE A 524 -11.83 26.24 3.98
CA PHE A 524 -13.08 25.64 4.44
C PHE A 524 -13.24 25.95 5.93
N GLU A 525 -14.46 26.25 6.35
CA GLU A 525 -14.77 26.72 7.71
C GLU A 525 -15.91 25.89 8.29
N TRP A 526 -15.93 25.76 9.62
CA TRP A 526 -16.99 25.15 10.40
C TRP A 526 -17.17 25.92 11.71
N THR A 527 -18.32 26.56 11.88
CA THR A 527 -18.66 27.33 13.08
C THR A 527 -19.70 26.54 13.88
N ALA A 528 -19.43 26.21 15.14
CA ALA A 528 -20.35 25.44 15.98
C ALA A 528 -21.74 26.11 16.08
N HIS A 529 -22.81 25.30 16.14
CA HIS A 529 -24.22 25.72 16.11
C HIS A 529 -24.72 26.43 14.84
N LYS A 530 -23.83 26.98 14.01
CA LYS A 530 -24.14 27.61 12.71
C LYS A 530 -24.01 26.60 11.56
N SER A 531 -22.89 25.88 11.49
CA SER A 531 -22.65 24.84 10.49
C SER A 531 -23.31 23.51 10.84
N GLY A 532 -23.51 23.21 12.13
CA GLY A 532 -24.22 22.01 12.56
C GLY A 532 -23.95 21.62 14.01
N SER A 533 -24.14 20.35 14.33
CA SER A 533 -24.11 19.81 15.71
C SER A 533 -22.74 19.32 16.20
N LEU A 534 -21.67 19.47 15.42
CA LEU A 534 -20.30 19.21 15.89
C LEU A 534 -19.79 20.42 16.69
N TYR A 535 -19.66 20.25 18.02
CA TYR A 535 -19.17 21.26 18.96
C TYR A 535 -17.85 20.89 19.68
N ASN A 536 -17.39 19.64 19.57
CA ASN A 536 -16.16 19.14 20.21
C ASN A 536 -15.04 18.88 19.20
N GLU A 537 -13.80 19.18 19.57
CA GLU A 537 -12.61 18.59 18.94
C GLU A 537 -12.59 17.05 19.11
N PRO A 538 -12.00 16.30 18.17
CA PRO A 538 -11.47 16.72 16.87
C PRO A 538 -12.55 16.66 15.77
N ILE A 539 -12.61 17.70 14.91
CA ILE A 539 -13.45 17.72 13.70
C ILE A 539 -12.58 17.49 12.47
N PHE A 540 -13.01 16.60 11.59
CA PHE A 540 -12.34 16.28 10.33
C PHE A 540 -13.16 16.74 9.12
N ILE A 541 -12.48 17.07 8.03
CA ILE A 541 -13.05 17.34 6.70
C ILE A 541 -12.60 16.25 5.72
N HIS A 542 -13.48 15.91 4.77
CA HIS A 542 -13.28 14.86 3.77
C HIS A 542 -13.56 15.40 2.36
N PHE A 543 -12.72 15.08 1.37
CA PHE A 543 -12.86 15.58 -0.02
C PHE A 543 -12.96 14.45 -1.06
N ASP A 544 -13.86 14.60 -2.02
CA ASP A 544 -14.06 13.63 -3.12
C ASP A 544 -12.80 13.36 -3.95
N PHE A 545 -12.03 14.40 -4.29
CA PHE A 545 -10.78 14.28 -5.05
C PHE A 545 -9.58 13.72 -4.25
N GLU A 546 -9.79 13.35 -2.98
CA GLU A 546 -8.82 12.65 -2.13
C GLU A 546 -9.38 11.34 -1.54
N ASP A 547 -10.26 10.66 -2.31
CA ASP A 547 -10.94 9.41 -1.93
C ASP A 547 -11.68 9.50 -0.58
N TYR A 548 -12.21 10.69 -0.24
CA TYR A 548 -12.83 11.06 1.03
C TYR A 548 -11.98 10.72 2.28
N ARG A 549 -10.65 10.78 2.15
CA ARG A 549 -9.72 10.61 3.28
C ARG A 549 -9.97 11.69 4.37
N PRO A 550 -9.98 11.33 5.67
CA PRO A 550 -10.09 12.29 6.77
C PRO A 550 -8.86 13.22 6.90
N LEU A 551 -9.12 14.50 7.13
CA LEU A 551 -8.14 15.56 7.41
C LEU A 551 -8.59 16.38 8.62
N LEU A 552 -7.75 16.54 9.65
CA LEU A 552 -8.11 17.29 10.85
C LEU A 552 -8.21 18.80 10.56
N MET A 553 -9.28 19.45 11.01
CA MET A 553 -9.43 20.90 10.99
C MET A 553 -8.69 21.56 12.16
N THR A 554 -8.11 22.73 11.91
CA THR A 554 -7.48 23.56 12.96
C THR A 554 -8.55 24.38 13.69
N PHE A 555 -8.60 24.31 15.01
CA PHE A 555 -9.48 25.16 15.83
C PHE A 555 -8.76 26.46 16.23
N LEU A 556 -9.41 27.61 16.02
CA LEU A 556 -8.91 28.92 16.41
C LEU A 556 -10.07 29.92 16.54
N ASN A 557 -10.07 30.78 17.56
CA ASN A 557 -11.07 31.83 17.76
C ASN A 557 -12.54 31.35 17.74
N ASN A 558 -12.80 30.16 18.31
CA ASN A 558 -14.10 29.46 18.30
C ASN A 558 -14.58 28.96 16.93
N GLU A 559 -13.73 28.97 15.90
CA GLU A 559 -14.03 28.42 14.59
C GLU A 559 -13.04 27.31 14.20
N PHE A 560 -13.54 26.28 13.55
CA PHE A 560 -12.70 25.27 12.92
C PHE A 560 -12.45 25.70 11.47
N PHE A 561 -11.21 25.60 11.00
CA PHE A 561 -10.89 25.84 9.60
C PHE A 561 -9.85 24.86 9.05
N PHE A 562 -9.89 24.66 7.74
CA PHE A 562 -8.90 23.88 7.01
C PHE A 562 -8.63 24.58 5.68
N ILE A 563 -7.36 24.81 5.36
CA ILE A 563 -6.96 25.44 4.10
C ILE A 563 -6.39 24.36 3.19
N LYS A 564 -6.87 24.27 1.94
CA LYS A 564 -6.48 23.22 1.00
C LYS A 564 -6.34 23.76 -0.43
N MET A 565 -5.26 23.36 -1.10
CA MET A 565 -5.12 23.52 -2.56
C MET A 565 -6.12 22.61 -3.28
N CYS A 566 -6.95 23.21 -4.12
CA CYS A 566 -8.11 22.57 -4.72
C CYS A 566 -8.09 22.59 -6.27
N PRO A 567 -8.58 21.52 -6.94
CA PRO A 567 -8.55 21.41 -8.40
C PRO A 567 -9.48 22.42 -9.11
N PRO A 568 -9.06 23.02 -10.23
CA PRO A 568 -9.83 24.07 -10.91
C PRO A 568 -10.90 23.53 -11.87
N ASN A 569 -11.96 24.32 -12.08
CA ASN A 569 -13.13 23.99 -12.92
C ASN A 569 -13.88 22.70 -12.50
N LYS A 570 -13.79 22.28 -11.24
CA LYS A 570 -14.50 21.10 -10.71
C LYS A 570 -15.56 21.52 -9.67
N GLU A 571 -16.59 20.69 -9.54
CA GLU A 571 -17.36 20.60 -8.31
C GLU A 571 -16.61 19.68 -7.36
N ILE A 572 -16.26 20.20 -6.19
CA ILE A 572 -15.65 19.49 -5.08
C ILE A 572 -16.76 19.18 -4.10
N HIS A 573 -16.99 17.90 -3.85
CA HIS A 573 -17.94 17.44 -2.83
C HIS A 573 -17.16 17.17 -1.53
N TYR A 574 -17.65 17.73 -0.41
CA TYR A 574 -16.99 17.61 0.89
C TYR A 574 -17.99 17.56 2.05
N PHE A 575 -17.55 17.01 3.19
CA PHE A 575 -18.33 16.96 4.42
C PHE A 575 -17.46 16.88 5.68
N PHE A 576 -18.10 16.95 6.84
CA PHE A 576 -17.46 17.08 8.14
C PHE A 576 -17.84 15.92 9.07
N THR A 577 -16.90 15.51 9.93
CA THR A 577 -17.08 14.36 10.82
C THR A 577 -16.43 14.58 12.19
N ASN A 578 -16.92 13.86 13.21
CA ASN A 578 -16.20 13.68 14.47
C ASN A 578 -16.13 12.17 14.81
N PRO A 579 -14.93 11.56 14.85
CA PRO A 579 -14.77 10.12 15.03
C PRO A 579 -15.08 9.61 16.45
N ILE A 580 -15.08 10.48 17.46
CA ILE A 580 -15.47 10.10 18.83
C ILE A 580 -16.99 9.92 18.89
N LEU A 581 -17.73 10.80 18.20
CA LEU A 581 -19.19 10.84 18.20
C LEU A 581 -19.82 9.90 17.17
N GLY A 582 -19.04 9.39 16.21
CA GLY A 582 -19.56 8.61 15.06
C GLY A 582 -20.38 9.44 14.07
N VAL A 583 -20.38 10.77 14.19
CA VAL A 583 -21.24 11.66 13.41
C VAL A 583 -20.53 12.13 12.15
N GLN A 584 -21.21 11.97 11.01
CA GLN A 584 -20.91 12.58 9.72
C GLN A 584 -22.07 13.51 9.34
N GLN A 585 -21.78 14.76 8.95
CA GLN A 585 -22.81 15.72 8.51
C GLN A 585 -22.25 16.77 7.53
N PRO A 586 -23.09 17.37 6.66
CA PRO A 586 -22.70 18.54 5.90
C PRO A 586 -22.79 19.80 6.79
N ALA A 587 -22.05 20.85 6.43
CA ALA A 587 -22.24 22.18 6.99
C ALA A 587 -23.53 22.80 6.43
N MET A 588 -24.53 22.96 7.31
CA MET A 588 -25.88 23.47 6.98
C MET A 588 -25.91 24.94 6.57
N ASP A 589 -24.86 25.71 6.86
CA ASP A 589 -24.70 27.11 6.45
C ASP A 589 -23.99 27.28 5.10
N GLN A 590 -23.70 26.18 4.40
CA GLN A 590 -22.95 26.15 3.14
C GLN A 590 -23.78 25.50 2.02
N ASN A 591 -23.33 25.61 0.76
CA ASN A 591 -24.04 25.00 -0.36
C ASN A 591 -24.11 23.47 -0.19
N ILE A 592 -25.31 22.90 -0.24
CA ILE A 592 -25.58 21.45 -0.13
C ILE A 592 -26.22 20.91 -1.41
N LYS A 593 -25.93 19.65 -1.72
CA LYS A 593 -26.49 18.87 -2.83
C LYS A 593 -26.93 17.51 -2.30
N ASN A 594 -28.14 17.07 -2.63
CA ASN A 594 -28.62 15.74 -2.25
C ASN A 594 -27.81 14.68 -3.03
N MET A 595 -27.13 13.80 -2.29
CA MET A 595 -26.30 12.71 -2.80
C MET A 595 -26.09 11.72 -1.66
N GLN A 596 -26.42 10.45 -1.88
CA GLN A 596 -26.24 9.42 -0.86
C GLN A 596 -24.77 8.99 -0.76
N ILE A 597 -24.25 8.98 0.46
CA ILE A 597 -22.86 8.69 0.81
C ILE A 597 -22.85 7.70 1.97
N GLN A 598 -22.07 6.64 1.79
CA GLN A 598 -21.95 5.55 2.75
C GLN A 598 -21.15 5.98 3.98
N SER A 599 -21.25 5.18 5.05
CA SER A 599 -20.38 5.30 6.23
C SER A 599 -18.91 5.32 5.81
N ILE A 600 -18.12 6.26 6.34
CA ILE A 600 -16.67 6.15 6.34
C ILE A 600 -16.24 5.63 7.72
N PRO A 601 -15.64 4.42 7.79
CA PRO A 601 -15.17 3.86 9.05
C PRO A 601 -13.88 4.56 9.51
N PHE A 602 -13.86 5.01 10.76
CA PHE A 602 -12.67 5.64 11.33
C PHE A 602 -11.72 4.59 11.91
N LEU A 603 -10.46 4.59 11.47
CA LEU A 603 -9.46 3.63 11.94
C LEU A 603 -8.59 4.22 13.06
N TYR A 604 -8.39 3.44 14.13
CA TYR A 604 -7.41 3.68 15.19
C TYR A 604 -6.62 2.39 15.46
N ASN A 605 -5.29 2.47 15.41
CA ASN A 605 -4.40 1.29 15.48
C ASN A 605 -4.78 0.15 14.50
N ASP A 606 -5.26 0.51 13.30
CA ASP A 606 -5.78 -0.38 12.26
C ASP A 606 -7.08 -1.16 12.61
N GLU A 607 -7.71 -0.85 13.75
CA GLU A 607 -9.04 -1.32 14.16
C GLU A 607 -10.11 -0.24 13.86
N ILE A 608 -11.36 -0.62 13.57
CA ILE A 608 -12.45 0.36 13.35
C ILE A 608 -12.92 0.90 14.72
N LEU A 609 -12.82 2.20 14.90
CA LEU A 609 -13.21 2.93 16.10
C LEU A 609 -14.73 3.11 16.16
N VAL A 610 -15.32 3.69 15.10
CA VAL A 610 -16.76 3.91 14.91
C VAL A 610 -17.07 3.93 13.41
N ASP A 611 -18.18 3.32 13.01
CA ASP A 611 -18.82 3.53 11.70
C ASP A 611 -19.62 4.84 11.71
N GLY A 612 -19.37 5.71 10.74
CA GLY A 612 -20.17 6.93 10.56
C GLY A 612 -21.63 6.65 10.16
N ASN A 613 -22.54 7.57 10.47
CA ASN A 613 -23.89 7.52 9.89
C ASN A 613 -23.89 7.70 8.36
N ILE A 614 -24.85 7.08 7.67
CA ILE A 614 -25.13 7.37 6.26
C ILE A 614 -25.57 8.84 6.13
N MET A 615 -25.23 9.47 5.00
CA MET A 615 -25.63 10.84 4.67
C MET A 615 -26.31 10.90 3.31
N ASP A 616 -27.44 11.58 3.19
CA ASP A 616 -28.14 11.82 1.92
C ASP A 616 -27.82 13.18 1.28
N GLN A 617 -26.89 13.94 1.89
CA GLN A 617 -26.53 15.31 1.56
C GLN A 617 -25.04 15.55 1.72
N ILE A 618 -24.42 16.29 0.79
CA ILE A 618 -23.00 16.68 0.85
C ILE A 618 -22.82 18.16 0.49
N ASN A 619 -21.79 18.83 1.04
CA ASN A 619 -21.46 20.19 0.63
C ASN A 619 -20.79 20.22 -0.74
N VAL A 620 -20.98 21.33 -1.47
CA VAL A 620 -20.42 21.49 -2.83
C VAL A 620 -19.78 22.85 -3.01
N TYR A 621 -18.48 22.84 -3.33
CA TYR A 621 -17.74 24.02 -3.77
C TYR A 621 -17.42 23.92 -5.26
N ARG A 622 -17.77 24.93 -6.06
CA ARG A 622 -17.42 24.97 -7.50
C ARG A 622 -16.25 25.92 -7.74
N THR A 623 -15.09 25.37 -8.10
CA THR A 623 -13.87 26.13 -8.41
C THR A 623 -13.93 26.74 -9.82
N SER A 624 -13.06 27.70 -10.12
CA SER A 624 -13.00 28.29 -11.47
C SER A 624 -11.59 28.74 -11.87
N ASN A 625 -11.12 28.31 -13.03
CA ASN A 625 -9.82 28.69 -13.58
C ASN A 625 -9.84 30.17 -14.05
N LYS A 626 -9.65 31.06 -13.06
CA LYS A 626 -9.52 32.52 -13.20
C LYS A 626 -8.23 33.06 -12.57
N GLN A 627 -7.58 32.25 -11.75
CA GLN A 627 -6.42 32.62 -10.92
C GLN A 627 -5.18 31.96 -11.50
N GLN A 628 -4.18 32.77 -11.87
CA GLN A 628 -2.83 32.24 -12.09
C GLN A 628 -2.19 32.05 -10.70
N LEU A 629 -1.56 30.90 -10.46
CA LEU A 629 -1.03 30.61 -9.12
C LEU A 629 0.06 31.61 -8.71
N PHE A 630 0.87 32.06 -9.69
CA PHE A 630 2.00 32.97 -9.52
C PHE A 630 2.04 34.03 -10.65
N ASP A 631 1.46 35.22 -10.43
CA ASP A 631 1.66 36.39 -11.33
C ASP A 631 3.12 36.90 -11.29
N LYS A 632 3.83 36.60 -10.20
CA LYS A 632 5.26 36.83 -9.94
C LYS A 632 5.77 35.62 -9.15
N TYR A 633 7.08 35.33 -9.20
CA TYR A 633 7.68 34.13 -8.57
C TYR A 633 7.81 34.20 -7.03
N MET A 634 6.73 34.59 -6.35
CA MET A 634 6.53 34.55 -4.90
C MET A 634 5.27 33.71 -4.66
N PRO A 635 5.24 32.81 -3.67
CA PRO A 635 4.02 32.08 -3.35
C PRO A 635 2.92 33.04 -2.87
N MET A 636 1.75 32.97 -3.51
CA MET A 636 0.55 33.73 -3.16
C MET A 636 -0.47 32.86 -2.39
N VAL A 637 -0.01 31.71 -1.87
CA VAL A 637 -0.78 30.68 -1.15
C VAL A 637 -0.07 30.31 0.15
N GLN A 638 -0.81 29.87 1.15
CA GLN A 638 -0.33 29.42 2.46
C GLN A 638 -0.13 27.91 2.53
N CYS A 639 -0.97 27.13 1.85
CA CYS A 639 -0.89 25.67 1.76
C CYS A 639 0.44 25.20 1.17
N LYS A 640 1.03 24.17 1.76
CA LYS A 640 2.28 23.58 1.27
C LYS A 640 2.03 22.29 0.48
N PRO A 641 2.81 22.01 -0.56
CA PRO A 641 2.84 20.69 -1.17
C PRO A 641 3.45 19.67 -0.19
N ARG A 642 2.95 18.43 -0.25
CA ARG A 642 3.48 17.25 0.46
C ARG A 642 3.46 17.33 1.98
N GLU A 643 2.47 18.03 2.55
CA GLU A 643 2.21 17.99 3.99
C GLU A 643 2.07 16.54 4.49
N PRO A 644 2.79 16.15 5.57
CA PRO A 644 2.83 14.77 6.02
C PRO A 644 1.49 14.34 6.63
N MET A 645 1.19 13.04 6.56
CA MET A 645 0.03 12.48 7.27
C MET A 645 0.22 12.64 8.78
N ALA A 646 -0.48 13.60 9.37
CA ALA A 646 -0.62 13.70 10.81
C ALA A 646 -1.24 12.39 11.35
N LYS A 647 -0.52 11.73 12.28
CA LYS A 647 -0.99 10.53 12.96
C LYS A 647 -1.71 10.96 14.23
N PHE A 648 -3.04 10.88 14.21
CA PHE A 648 -3.86 11.27 15.36
C PHE A 648 -3.86 10.15 16.40
N ASP A 649 -3.34 10.45 17.58
CA ASP A 649 -3.51 9.57 18.74
C ASP A 649 -4.83 9.93 19.42
N PHE A 650 -5.85 9.08 19.26
CA PHE A 650 -7.14 9.29 19.92
C PHE A 650 -7.12 8.96 21.43
N SER A 651 -6.00 8.47 21.99
CA SER A 651 -5.88 8.16 23.44
C SER A 651 -6.35 9.27 24.41
N PRO A 652 -6.08 10.58 24.18
CA PRO A 652 -6.56 11.63 25.09
C PRO A 652 -8.10 11.73 25.13
N TYR A 653 -8.75 11.40 24.02
CA TYR A 653 -10.19 11.49 23.84
C TYR A 653 -10.93 10.21 24.26
N LEU A 654 -10.31 9.05 24.05
CA LEU A 654 -10.88 7.74 24.39
C LEU A 654 -10.79 7.38 25.88
N ASN A 655 -10.27 8.28 26.72
CA ASN A 655 -10.04 8.06 28.16
C ASN A 655 -9.12 6.86 28.51
N ILE A 656 -8.43 6.30 27.50
CA ILE A 656 -7.50 5.17 27.68
C ILE A 656 -6.22 5.68 28.32
N LYS A 657 -6.16 5.65 29.65
CA LYS A 657 -4.92 5.87 30.40
C LYS A 657 -3.87 4.85 29.95
N LYS A 658 -2.87 5.31 29.19
CA LYS A 658 -1.69 4.54 28.77
C LYS A 658 -0.77 4.22 29.96
N HIS A 659 -1.28 3.43 30.91
CA HIS A 659 -0.46 2.74 31.89
C HIS A 659 0.47 1.78 31.14
N LYS A 660 1.78 1.92 31.35
CA LYS A 660 2.74 0.90 30.92
C LYS A 660 2.45 -0.36 31.73
N TRP A 661 1.97 -1.40 31.05
CA TRP A 661 1.63 -2.66 31.70
C TRP A 661 2.86 -3.28 32.38
N SER A 662 2.70 -3.70 33.64
CA SER A 662 3.71 -4.42 34.41
C SER A 662 3.03 -5.38 35.38
N VAL A 663 3.73 -6.45 35.79
CA VAL A 663 3.18 -7.45 36.73
C VAL A 663 2.71 -6.80 38.03
N GLU A 664 3.45 -5.80 38.51
CA GLU A 664 3.15 -5.00 39.71
C GLU A 664 1.84 -4.19 39.64
N ASN A 665 1.29 -3.99 38.43
CA ASN A 665 0.05 -3.24 38.16
C ASN A 665 -1.01 -4.10 37.45
N SER A 666 -0.84 -5.42 37.45
CA SER A 666 -1.73 -6.42 36.83
C SER A 666 -2.46 -7.27 37.87
N LEU A 667 -3.37 -8.15 37.45
CA LEU A 667 -3.95 -9.18 38.32
C LEU A 667 -2.89 -10.09 38.97
N PHE A 668 -1.73 -10.25 38.32
CA PHE A 668 -0.65 -11.11 38.78
C PHE A 668 0.25 -10.47 39.85
N LYS A 669 -0.06 -9.24 40.31
CA LYS A 669 0.69 -8.51 41.36
C LYS A 669 0.97 -9.33 42.63
N HIS A 670 0.03 -10.22 42.99
CA HIS A 670 0.12 -11.07 44.19
C HIS A 670 0.61 -12.50 43.90
N PHE A 671 0.91 -12.83 42.64
CA PHE A 671 1.53 -14.10 42.27
C PHE A 671 3.05 -13.97 42.45
N GLN A 672 3.63 -14.68 43.42
CA GLN A 672 5.08 -14.66 43.63
C GLN A 672 5.80 -15.37 42.47
N PRO A 673 6.75 -14.71 41.77
CA PRO A 673 7.48 -15.34 40.67
C PRO A 673 8.53 -16.32 41.19
N ASP A 674 8.79 -17.38 40.42
CA ASP A 674 9.90 -18.30 40.71
C ASP A 674 11.23 -17.57 40.44
N THR A 675 11.89 -17.09 41.50
CA THR A 675 13.21 -16.43 41.40
C THR A 675 14.35 -17.45 41.54
N PRO A 676 15.55 -17.18 41.01
CA PRO A 676 16.71 -18.03 41.24
C PRO A 676 17.03 -18.21 42.73
N GLN A 677 16.78 -17.18 43.56
CA GLN A 677 16.91 -17.29 45.01
C GLN A 677 15.89 -18.26 45.61
N LEU A 678 14.61 -18.19 45.22
CA LEU A 678 13.58 -19.10 45.73
C LEU A 678 13.91 -20.56 45.38
N ILE A 679 14.36 -20.82 44.15
CA ILE A 679 14.77 -22.19 43.74
C ILE A 679 16.02 -22.65 44.50
N ASP A 680 17.00 -21.76 44.73
CA ASP A 680 18.17 -22.06 45.55
C ASP A 680 17.78 -22.33 47.03
N GLU A 681 16.79 -21.62 47.57
CA GLU A 681 16.25 -21.86 48.91
C GLU A 681 15.45 -23.16 49.02
N CYS A 682 14.76 -23.59 47.96
CA CYS A 682 14.12 -24.90 47.88
C CYS A 682 15.18 -26.01 47.82
N PHE A 683 16.25 -25.83 47.04
CA PHE A 683 17.38 -26.76 47.01
C PHE A 683 18.04 -26.93 48.39
N GLU A 684 18.33 -25.84 49.11
CA GLU A 684 18.94 -25.93 50.44
C GLU A 684 18.02 -26.64 51.44
N PHE A 685 16.71 -26.38 51.41
CA PHE A 685 15.73 -27.07 52.24
C PHE A 685 15.64 -28.57 51.91
N ASP A 686 15.58 -28.92 50.62
CA ASP A 686 15.50 -30.31 50.16
C ASP A 686 16.79 -31.08 50.47
N PHE A 687 17.96 -30.47 50.26
CA PHE A 687 19.25 -31.06 50.57
C PHE A 687 19.39 -31.33 52.07
N GLN A 688 18.98 -30.40 52.94
CA GLN A 688 18.96 -30.57 54.40
C GLN A 688 18.01 -31.68 54.88
N ASN A 689 16.89 -31.91 54.18
CA ASN A 689 15.93 -32.98 54.47
C ASN A 689 16.24 -34.30 53.73
N SER A 690 17.33 -34.38 52.96
CA SER A 690 17.78 -35.58 52.24
C SER A 690 18.87 -36.34 53.00
N LYS A 691 19.09 -37.64 52.71
CA LYS A 691 20.22 -38.39 53.28
C LYS A 691 21.51 -38.30 52.44
N VAL A 692 21.63 -37.38 51.48
CA VAL A 692 22.80 -37.27 50.59
C VAL A 692 24.12 -37.16 51.36
N THR A 693 24.14 -36.41 52.46
CA THR A 693 25.30 -36.27 53.37
C THR A 693 25.74 -37.57 54.05
N ARG A 694 24.89 -38.61 54.05
CA ARG A 694 25.21 -39.95 54.58
C ARG A 694 25.63 -40.95 53.50
N LEU A 695 25.54 -40.57 52.22
CA LEU A 695 25.77 -41.45 51.07
C LEU A 695 27.08 -41.16 50.33
N VAL A 696 27.78 -40.07 50.67
CA VAL A 696 29.04 -39.68 50.01
C VAL A 696 30.09 -39.22 51.02
N LYS A 697 31.36 -39.24 50.60
CA LYS A 697 32.52 -38.82 51.40
C LYS A 697 32.51 -37.30 51.60
N ASP A 698 32.89 -36.83 52.80
CA ASP A 698 33.02 -35.41 53.12
C ASP A 698 33.94 -34.64 52.16
N THR A 699 34.95 -35.32 51.61
CA THR A 699 35.92 -34.77 50.64
C THR A 699 35.31 -34.39 49.29
N GLU A 700 34.19 -35.02 48.89
CA GLU A 700 33.52 -34.78 47.60
C GLU A 700 32.23 -33.94 47.80
N LEU A 701 31.77 -33.77 49.05
CA LEU A 701 30.43 -33.29 49.39
C LEU A 701 30.11 -31.88 48.87
N GLN A 702 31.06 -30.95 48.89
CA GLN A 702 30.85 -29.57 48.43
C GLN A 702 30.67 -29.50 46.90
N GLU A 703 31.55 -30.16 46.14
CA GLU A 703 31.49 -30.21 44.68
C GLU A 703 30.21 -30.92 44.21
N ILE A 704 29.80 -31.98 44.92
CA ILE A 704 28.54 -32.68 44.68
C ILE A 704 27.34 -31.77 44.96
N LYS A 705 27.38 -30.99 46.05
CA LYS A 705 26.31 -30.03 46.38
C LYS A 705 26.16 -28.98 45.27
N GLU A 706 27.26 -28.49 44.71
CA GLU A 706 27.24 -27.53 43.60
C GLU A 706 26.70 -28.15 42.29
N ASN A 707 27.14 -29.37 41.93
CA ASN A 707 26.62 -30.10 40.77
C ASN A 707 25.12 -30.44 40.90
N LEU A 708 24.69 -30.92 42.07
CA LEU A 708 23.27 -31.18 42.38
C LEU A 708 22.45 -29.88 42.34
N LYS A 709 23.00 -28.74 42.77
CA LYS A 709 22.31 -27.44 42.74
C LYS A 709 22.07 -26.93 41.33
N ILE A 710 23.03 -27.14 40.41
CA ILE A 710 22.86 -26.85 38.98
C ILE A 710 21.72 -27.71 38.40
N LEU A 711 21.77 -29.02 38.67
CA LEU A 711 20.80 -29.99 38.18
C LEU A 711 19.39 -29.79 38.78
N TYR A 712 19.28 -29.40 40.04
CA TYR A 712 18.01 -29.20 40.76
C TYR A 712 17.07 -28.22 40.04
N ARG A 713 17.63 -27.16 39.46
CA ARG A 713 16.87 -26.15 38.69
C ARG A 713 16.10 -26.72 37.50
N GLN A 714 16.51 -27.89 37.00
CA GLN A 714 15.81 -28.63 35.95
C GLN A 714 14.99 -29.81 36.53
N LEU A 715 15.52 -30.53 37.52
CA LEU A 715 14.80 -31.62 38.19
C LEU A 715 13.49 -31.17 38.85
N PHE A 716 13.37 -29.92 39.29
CA PHE A 716 12.13 -29.37 39.86
C PHE A 716 10.92 -29.49 38.91
N HIS A 717 11.14 -29.29 37.60
CA HIS A 717 10.08 -29.44 36.59
C HIS A 717 9.80 -30.92 36.27
N LEU A 718 10.84 -31.76 36.24
CA LEU A 718 10.73 -33.21 36.10
C LEU A 718 9.93 -33.83 37.25
N TYR A 719 10.18 -33.39 38.50
CA TYR A 719 9.45 -33.84 39.68
C TYR A 719 7.95 -33.60 39.54
N LYS A 720 7.53 -32.39 39.17
CA LYS A 720 6.10 -32.07 38.95
C LYS A 720 5.47 -32.96 37.85
N TYR A 721 6.22 -33.28 36.79
CA TYR A 721 5.75 -34.19 35.73
C TYR A 721 5.56 -35.63 36.22
N HIS A 722 6.56 -36.20 36.90
CA HIS A 722 6.50 -37.60 37.34
C HIS A 722 5.60 -37.79 38.56
N ALA A 723 5.53 -36.80 39.47
CA ALA A 723 4.58 -36.81 40.58
C ALA A 723 3.09 -36.73 40.15
N SER A 724 2.80 -36.24 38.95
CA SER A 724 1.43 -36.20 38.40
C SER A 724 0.82 -37.59 38.15
N GLY A 725 1.64 -38.66 38.10
CA GLY A 725 1.15 -40.04 38.05
C GLY A 725 0.45 -40.49 39.34
N SER A 726 0.82 -39.93 40.49
CA SER A 726 0.28 -40.33 41.80
C SER A 726 -1.04 -39.63 42.13
N LEU A 727 -2.11 -40.04 41.44
CA LEU A 727 -3.44 -39.40 41.49
C LEU A 727 -4.12 -39.43 42.87
N THR A 728 -3.65 -40.24 43.83
CA THR A 728 -4.28 -40.51 45.13
C THR A 728 -3.39 -40.26 46.35
N ALA A 729 -2.16 -39.77 46.17
CA ALA A 729 -1.26 -39.48 47.30
C ALA A 729 -1.55 -38.12 47.97
N PRO A 730 -1.34 -37.99 49.30
CA PRO A 730 -1.57 -36.74 50.04
C PRO A 730 -0.55 -35.63 49.74
N ILE A 731 0.66 -35.99 49.33
CA ILE A 731 1.72 -35.11 48.81
C ILE A 731 2.01 -35.55 47.36
N PRO A 732 2.34 -34.65 46.42
CA PRO A 732 2.89 -35.03 45.12
C PRO A 732 4.12 -35.94 45.29
N CYS A 733 4.09 -37.15 44.74
CA CYS A 733 5.22 -38.09 44.87
C CYS A 733 5.43 -38.91 43.60
N ILE A 734 6.70 -39.17 43.25
CA ILE A 734 7.04 -40.06 42.14
C ILE A 734 6.84 -41.51 42.61
N MET A 735 5.94 -42.25 41.95
CA MET A 735 5.76 -43.68 42.21
C MET A 735 6.86 -44.51 41.53
N ILE A 736 7.05 -45.76 41.95
CA ILE A 736 8.12 -46.60 41.40
C ILE A 736 7.98 -46.83 39.88
N GLN A 737 6.75 -46.89 39.35
CA GLN A 737 6.52 -46.95 37.91
C GLN A 737 6.97 -45.67 37.20
N ASP A 738 6.58 -44.48 37.68
CA ASP A 738 7.04 -43.20 37.11
C ASP A 738 8.57 -43.04 37.18
N TYR A 739 9.21 -43.58 38.23
CA TYR A 739 10.67 -43.60 38.34
C TYR A 739 11.32 -44.55 37.32
N ILE A 740 10.76 -45.75 37.11
CA ILE A 740 11.21 -46.67 36.06
C ILE A 740 11.00 -46.05 34.67
N ASP A 741 9.85 -45.41 34.42
CA ASP A 741 9.55 -44.72 33.17
C ASP A 741 10.53 -43.57 32.91
N PHE A 742 10.95 -42.83 33.94
CA PHE A 742 12.04 -41.86 33.86
C PHE A 742 13.37 -42.51 33.48
N LEU A 743 13.78 -43.60 34.15
CA LEU A 743 15.04 -44.31 33.85
C LEU A 743 15.04 -44.90 32.43
N VAL A 744 13.90 -45.38 31.94
CA VAL A 744 13.72 -45.89 30.56
C VAL A 744 13.83 -44.75 29.56
N GLN A 745 13.10 -43.65 29.74
CA GLN A 745 13.05 -42.54 28.78
C GLN A 745 14.35 -41.70 28.72
N THR A 746 15.29 -41.95 29.64
CA THR A 746 16.64 -41.36 29.69
C THR A 746 17.76 -42.34 29.34
N SER A 747 17.45 -43.60 29.04
CA SER A 747 18.45 -44.69 28.93
C SER A 747 19.32 -44.88 30.19
N LEU A 748 18.88 -44.38 31.36
CA LEU A 748 19.57 -44.63 32.62
C LEU A 748 19.43 -46.07 33.09
N MET A 749 18.40 -46.80 32.63
CA MET A 749 18.27 -48.26 32.78
C MET A 749 19.49 -49.05 32.27
N ASP A 750 20.17 -48.57 31.22
CA ASP A 750 21.22 -49.35 30.56
C ASP A 750 22.42 -49.57 31.51
N GLY A 751 22.61 -50.82 31.93
CA GLY A 751 23.60 -51.22 32.94
C GLY A 751 23.13 -51.16 34.41
N TYR A 752 21.94 -50.62 34.70
CA TYR A 752 21.39 -50.62 36.06
C TYR A 752 20.56 -51.89 36.30
N LYS A 753 20.94 -52.71 37.29
CA LYS A 753 20.22 -53.96 37.60
C LYS A 753 18.85 -53.66 38.21
N THR A 754 17.80 -54.32 37.73
CA THR A 754 16.42 -54.19 38.22
C THR A 754 16.31 -54.33 39.74
N ASN A 755 16.97 -55.33 40.32
CA ASN A 755 16.92 -55.56 41.77
C ASN A 755 17.56 -54.41 42.56
N ASP A 756 18.61 -53.77 42.03
CA ASP A 756 19.25 -52.63 42.68
C ASP A 756 18.35 -51.36 42.59
N ILE A 757 17.53 -51.23 41.52
CA ILE A 757 16.49 -50.18 41.40
C ILE A 757 15.46 -50.30 42.52
N ASP A 758 14.85 -51.49 42.69
CA ASP A 758 13.83 -51.73 43.71
C ASP A 758 14.39 -51.53 45.13
N ILE A 759 15.61 -52.01 45.39
CA ILE A 759 16.30 -51.85 46.67
C ILE A 759 16.59 -50.37 46.96
N SER A 760 17.12 -49.61 45.99
CA SER A 760 17.46 -48.20 46.19
C SER A 760 16.23 -47.29 46.28
N PHE A 761 15.15 -47.59 45.54
CA PHE A 761 13.85 -46.91 45.70
C PHE A 761 13.28 -47.15 47.10
N THR A 762 13.15 -48.42 47.50
CA THR A 762 12.60 -48.81 48.81
C THR A 762 13.45 -48.26 49.97
N SER A 763 14.79 -48.28 49.85
CA SER A 763 15.71 -47.72 50.84
C SER A 763 15.58 -46.20 51.02
N THR A 764 15.05 -45.51 50.01
CA THR A 764 14.82 -44.06 50.03
C THR A 764 13.45 -43.74 50.65
N THR A 765 12.38 -44.46 50.27
CA THR A 765 11.03 -44.19 50.79
C THR A 765 10.79 -44.73 52.20
N ALA A 766 11.35 -45.88 52.57
CA ALA A 766 11.13 -46.53 53.88
C ALA A 766 11.92 -45.91 55.05
N ALA A 767 12.26 -44.62 54.94
CA ALA A 767 13.16 -43.88 55.83
C ALA A 767 12.52 -43.51 57.18
N LYS A 768 12.36 -44.48 58.09
CA LYS A 768 11.80 -44.28 59.45
C LYS A 768 12.47 -43.17 60.29
N ASP A 769 13.70 -42.79 59.97
CA ASP A 769 14.49 -41.77 60.68
C ASP A 769 13.84 -40.36 60.67
N VAL A 770 12.93 -40.07 59.73
CA VAL A 770 12.31 -38.74 59.59
C VAL A 770 10.79 -38.89 59.39
N GLN A 771 10.02 -38.63 60.44
CA GLN A 771 8.56 -38.61 60.37
C GLN A 771 8.06 -37.31 59.74
N PHE A 772 7.87 -37.30 58.42
CA PHE A 772 7.12 -36.24 57.74
C PHE A 772 5.60 -36.43 58.02
N PRO A 773 4.87 -35.42 58.56
CA PRO A 773 3.48 -35.59 58.99
C PRO A 773 2.46 -35.98 57.89
N GLN A 774 2.86 -35.89 56.62
CA GLN A 774 1.99 -36.06 55.46
C GLN A 774 2.58 -37.04 54.41
N ALA A 775 3.79 -37.60 54.62
CA ALA A 775 4.46 -38.38 53.56
C ALA A 775 3.80 -39.73 53.26
N PHE A 776 3.87 -40.13 52.01
CA PHE A 776 3.35 -41.38 51.49
C PHE A 776 4.49 -42.41 51.40
N GLU A 777 4.50 -43.43 52.26
CA GLU A 777 5.59 -44.43 52.42
C GLU A 777 5.99 -45.17 51.11
N LYS A 778 5.19 -45.05 50.05
CA LYS A 778 5.32 -45.78 48.78
C LYS A 778 5.76 -44.93 47.59
N GLY A 779 6.09 -43.64 47.79
CA GLY A 779 6.50 -42.73 46.71
C GLY A 779 7.57 -41.73 47.16
N LEU A 780 8.37 -41.24 46.21
CA LEU A 780 9.45 -40.29 46.45
C LEU A 780 8.90 -38.85 46.51
N VAL A 781 9.10 -38.17 47.63
CA VAL A 781 8.83 -36.72 47.77
C VAL A 781 10.04 -35.89 47.30
N ARG A 782 9.87 -34.57 47.11
CA ARG A 782 10.84 -33.68 46.44
C ARG A 782 12.27 -33.79 46.97
N CYS A 783 12.48 -33.81 48.29
CA CYS A 783 13.81 -33.93 48.91
C CYS A 783 14.48 -35.29 48.67
N GLN A 784 13.70 -36.37 48.53
CA GLN A 784 14.19 -37.73 48.24
C GLN A 784 14.68 -37.88 46.79
N LEU A 785 14.29 -36.97 45.86
CA LEU A 785 14.78 -36.99 44.49
C LEU A 785 16.31 -36.79 44.40
N LEU A 786 16.89 -36.01 45.32
CA LEU A 786 18.35 -35.86 45.42
C LEU A 786 19.01 -37.16 45.93
N GLU A 787 18.37 -37.86 46.86
CA GLU A 787 18.89 -39.10 47.44
C GLU A 787 18.88 -40.26 46.43
N ILE A 788 17.77 -40.48 45.73
CA ILE A 788 17.65 -41.58 44.77
C ILE A 788 18.62 -41.45 43.59
N MET A 789 18.90 -40.22 43.15
CA MET A 789 19.88 -39.94 42.09
C MET A 789 21.30 -40.32 42.54
N ILE A 790 21.69 -40.00 43.78
CA ILE A 790 22.99 -40.39 44.36
C ILE A 790 23.09 -41.91 44.53
N ARG A 791 22.01 -42.59 44.94
CA ARG A 791 21.96 -44.06 45.00
C ARG A 791 22.14 -44.70 43.63
N MET A 792 21.43 -44.21 42.62
CA MET A 792 21.57 -44.66 41.23
C MET A 792 22.99 -44.44 40.70
N CYS A 793 23.60 -43.28 40.95
CA CYS A 793 25.01 -43.02 40.61
C CYS A 793 25.96 -44.06 41.24
N ASN A 794 25.76 -44.37 42.52
CA ASN A 794 26.55 -45.38 43.25
C ASN A 794 26.37 -46.79 42.67
N ASP A 795 25.12 -47.23 42.48
CA ASP A 795 24.79 -48.58 42.03
C ASP A 795 25.20 -48.83 40.56
N LYS A 796 25.04 -47.82 39.70
CA LYS A 796 25.34 -47.90 38.26
C LYS A 796 26.81 -47.67 37.93
N TYR A 797 27.43 -46.61 38.44
CA TYR A 797 28.76 -46.20 37.97
C TYR A 797 29.88 -46.61 38.93
N ILE A 798 29.69 -46.44 40.26
CA ILE A 798 30.77 -46.68 41.24
C ILE A 798 30.92 -48.18 41.55
N ARG A 799 29.84 -48.87 41.92
CA ARG A 799 29.88 -50.32 42.21
C ARG A 799 30.30 -51.19 41.01
N GLN A 800 30.21 -50.65 39.81
CA GLN A 800 30.59 -51.33 38.56
C GLN A 800 32.00 -50.92 38.07
N GLY A 801 32.68 -50.00 38.77
CA GLY A 801 34.03 -49.55 38.42
C GLY A 801 34.12 -48.64 37.18
N ILE A 802 33.00 -48.04 36.76
CA ILE A 802 32.93 -47.13 35.61
C ILE A 802 33.41 -45.72 35.99
N CYS A 803 33.16 -45.29 37.23
CA CYS A 803 33.65 -44.04 37.80
C CYS A 803 34.36 -44.28 39.13
N THR A 804 35.32 -43.43 39.46
CA THR A 804 36.13 -43.51 40.68
C THR A 804 35.63 -42.57 41.80
N THR A 805 35.00 -41.46 41.40
CA THR A 805 34.38 -40.47 42.28
C THR A 805 32.88 -40.35 42.02
N MET A 806 32.14 -39.81 42.99
CA MET A 806 30.72 -39.51 42.80
C MET A 806 30.51 -38.29 41.88
N THR A 807 31.45 -37.33 41.88
CA THR A 807 31.45 -36.19 40.94
C THR A 807 31.43 -36.66 39.47
N GLU A 808 32.31 -37.60 39.10
CA GLU A 808 32.33 -38.19 37.75
C GLU A 808 30.97 -38.80 37.36
N ALA A 809 30.39 -39.60 38.26
CA ALA A 809 29.11 -40.28 38.03
C ALA A 809 27.96 -39.28 37.84
N ILE A 810 27.89 -38.24 38.67
CA ILE A 810 26.89 -37.17 38.52
C ILE A 810 27.09 -36.40 37.22
N GLY A 811 28.34 -36.10 36.83
CA GLY A 811 28.65 -35.42 35.57
C GLY A 811 28.20 -36.19 34.33
N LEU A 812 28.37 -37.52 34.32
CA LEU A 812 27.83 -38.39 33.27
C LEU A 812 26.30 -38.38 33.25
N VAL A 813 25.66 -38.49 34.41
CA VAL A 813 24.19 -38.48 34.52
C VAL A 813 23.59 -37.16 34.04
N ILE A 814 24.13 -36.01 34.47
CA ILE A 814 23.71 -34.67 34.02
C ILE A 814 23.73 -34.58 32.50
N LYS A 815 24.86 -34.99 31.89
CA LYS A 815 25.03 -34.99 30.43
C LYS A 815 24.04 -35.92 29.72
N GLN A 816 23.72 -37.08 30.30
CA GLN A 816 22.78 -38.04 29.73
C GLN A 816 21.32 -37.58 29.78
N ILE A 817 20.90 -36.88 30.85
CA ILE A 817 19.50 -36.45 31.03
C ILE A 817 19.19 -35.05 30.47
N GLN A 818 20.20 -34.30 30.03
CA GLN A 818 20.05 -32.92 29.58
C GLN A 818 18.99 -32.75 28.47
N ASP A 819 19.02 -33.58 27.43
CA ASP A 819 18.06 -33.53 26.31
C ASP A 819 16.64 -33.98 26.71
N TYR A 820 16.53 -34.78 27.77
CA TYR A 820 15.23 -35.17 28.34
C TYR A 820 14.61 -34.02 29.15
N LEU A 821 15.43 -33.31 29.92
CA LEU A 821 14.99 -32.19 30.77
C LEU A 821 14.47 -30.99 29.97
N ILE A 822 14.93 -30.80 28.73
CA ILE A 822 14.44 -29.75 27.80
C ILE A 822 12.94 -29.93 27.46
N LYS A 823 12.39 -31.14 27.61
CA LYS A 823 10.98 -31.45 27.27
C LYS A 823 9.95 -30.90 28.26
N PHE A 824 10.37 -30.49 29.46
CA PHE A 824 9.45 -30.08 30.53
C PHE A 824 9.18 -28.56 30.51
N ASP A 825 7.92 -28.18 30.67
CA ASP A 825 7.53 -26.76 30.70
C ASP A 825 8.12 -26.04 31.92
N GLN A 826 8.95 -25.03 31.64
CA GLN A 826 9.49 -24.13 32.63
C GLN A 826 8.40 -23.12 33.02
N SER A 827 7.62 -23.45 34.05
CA SER A 827 6.37 -22.75 34.41
C SER A 827 6.52 -21.23 34.49
N GLN A 828 7.64 -20.71 35.00
CA GLN A 828 7.91 -19.27 35.08
C GLN A 828 8.26 -18.61 33.73
N MET A 829 8.84 -19.36 32.78
CA MET A 829 9.06 -18.90 31.41
C MET A 829 7.76 -18.92 30.61
N TRP A 830 6.92 -19.95 30.79
CA TRP A 830 5.56 -19.96 30.22
C TRP A 830 4.74 -18.76 30.72
N ARG A 831 4.74 -18.50 32.04
CA ARG A 831 4.09 -17.30 32.61
C ARG A 831 4.58 -16.03 31.94
N LYS A 832 5.90 -15.78 31.88
CA LYS A 832 6.49 -14.58 31.26
C LYS A 832 6.23 -14.43 29.75
N SER A 833 6.06 -15.53 29.01
CA SER A 833 5.97 -15.50 27.54
C SER A 833 4.55 -15.68 26.98
N ARG A 834 3.64 -16.28 27.74
CA ARG A 834 2.26 -16.61 27.30
C ARG A 834 1.18 -15.89 28.12
N LEU A 835 1.25 -15.91 29.46
CA LEU A 835 0.16 -15.43 30.31
C LEU A 835 0.34 -14.00 30.84
N TRP A 836 1.55 -13.65 31.28
CA TRP A 836 1.89 -12.36 31.88
C TRP A 836 2.19 -11.33 30.79
N ASN A 837 1.14 -10.94 30.07
CA ASN A 837 1.16 -9.85 29.10
C ASN A 837 -0.14 -9.03 29.17
N GLN A 838 -0.10 -7.83 28.58
CA GLN A 838 -1.20 -6.87 28.62
C GLN A 838 -2.53 -7.40 28.03
N LYS A 839 -2.50 -8.20 26.96
CA LYS A 839 -3.74 -8.72 26.34
C LYS A 839 -4.46 -9.70 27.26
N CYS A 840 -3.72 -10.65 27.81
CA CYS A 840 -4.24 -11.63 28.76
C CYS A 840 -4.72 -10.97 30.06
N ASP A 841 -4.00 -9.99 30.58
CA ASP A 841 -4.42 -9.26 31.79
C ASP A 841 -5.70 -8.42 31.55
N ILE A 842 -5.86 -7.76 30.40
CA ILE A 842 -7.10 -7.03 30.07
C ILE A 842 -8.31 -7.97 30.10
N ILE A 843 -8.25 -9.11 29.40
CA ILE A 843 -9.40 -10.01 29.32
C ILE A 843 -9.69 -10.74 30.64
N LEU A 844 -8.67 -11.05 31.44
CA LEU A 844 -8.85 -11.62 32.78
C LEU A 844 -9.44 -10.60 33.78
N ASN A 845 -9.16 -9.30 33.63
CA ASN A 845 -9.80 -8.24 34.42
C ASN A 845 -11.27 -8.07 34.03
N ASP A 846 -11.59 -8.11 32.73
CA ASP A 846 -12.96 -7.98 32.26
C ASP A 846 -13.84 -9.18 32.70
N ARG A 847 -13.31 -10.41 32.58
CA ARG A 847 -13.98 -11.65 33.06
C ARG A 847 -13.83 -11.89 34.58
N LEU A 848 -13.37 -10.92 35.37
CA LEU A 848 -13.01 -11.12 36.79
C LEU A 848 -14.20 -11.61 37.65
N ALA A 849 -15.43 -11.17 37.35
CA ALA A 849 -16.63 -11.59 38.07
C ALA A 849 -16.96 -13.09 37.83
N MET A 850 -16.80 -13.56 36.59
CA MET A 850 -16.87 -14.99 36.24
C MET A 850 -15.78 -15.78 36.96
N LEU A 851 -14.53 -15.34 36.90
CA LEU A 851 -13.39 -16.03 37.54
C LEU A 851 -13.56 -16.19 39.05
N LYS A 852 -13.99 -15.13 39.76
CA LYS A 852 -14.26 -15.19 41.21
C LYS A 852 -15.42 -16.11 41.57
N SER A 853 -16.53 -16.00 40.84
CA SER A 853 -17.71 -16.86 41.05
C SER A 853 -17.34 -18.33 40.82
N LEU A 854 -16.59 -18.61 39.76
CA LEU A 854 -16.07 -19.93 39.45
C LEU A 854 -15.17 -20.47 40.57
N PHE A 855 -14.21 -19.67 41.07
CA PHE A 855 -13.37 -20.07 42.20
C PHE A 855 -14.20 -20.41 43.46
N LYS A 856 -15.19 -19.57 43.80
CA LYS A 856 -16.12 -19.78 44.91
C LYS A 856 -16.95 -21.06 44.76
N TYR A 857 -17.33 -21.41 43.52
CA TYR A 857 -18.07 -22.62 43.20
C TYR A 857 -17.20 -23.88 43.30
N VAL A 858 -16.02 -23.87 42.68
CA VAL A 858 -15.11 -25.03 42.67
C VAL A 858 -14.69 -25.40 44.11
N ASN A 859 -14.37 -24.42 44.96
CA ASN A 859 -14.07 -24.63 46.39
C ASN A 859 -15.20 -25.31 47.21
N ARG A 860 -16.44 -25.35 46.69
CA ARG A 860 -17.61 -25.99 47.34
C ARG A 860 -17.89 -27.41 46.86
N LEU A 861 -17.15 -27.94 45.88
CA LEU A 861 -17.44 -29.25 45.29
C LEU A 861 -17.15 -30.41 46.24
N SER A 862 -15.98 -30.41 46.89
CA SER A 862 -15.63 -31.45 47.88
C SER A 862 -16.11 -31.11 49.30
N LYS A 863 -16.56 -32.14 50.03
CA LYS A 863 -17.00 -32.04 51.43
C LYS A 863 -15.82 -32.10 52.40
N LYS A 864 -15.03 -31.02 52.48
CA LYS A 864 -13.90 -30.87 53.41
C LYS A 864 -14.37 -30.66 54.86
N ASP A 865 -13.63 -31.21 55.82
CA ASP A 865 -13.78 -30.86 57.24
C ASP A 865 -13.30 -29.42 57.49
N LYS A 866 -14.22 -28.56 57.94
CA LYS A 866 -14.02 -27.10 58.04
C LYS A 866 -13.08 -26.64 59.16
N GLN A 867 -12.47 -27.55 59.93
CA GLN A 867 -11.76 -27.20 61.17
C GLN A 867 -10.30 -26.76 61.01
N VAL A 868 -9.65 -27.02 59.87
CA VAL A 868 -8.17 -26.89 59.76
C VAL A 868 -7.68 -25.63 59.05
N CYS A 869 -8.48 -25.01 58.18
CA CYS A 869 -8.01 -23.96 57.26
C CYS A 869 -8.65 -22.59 57.51
N LYS A 870 -7.81 -21.54 57.56
CA LYS A 870 -8.21 -20.15 57.82
C LYS A 870 -8.71 -19.38 56.59
N TYR A 871 -8.53 -19.94 55.39
CA TYR A 871 -8.81 -19.30 54.11
C TYR A 871 -9.46 -20.29 53.13
N ASP A 872 -10.24 -19.76 52.17
CA ASP A 872 -10.78 -20.53 51.05
C ASP A 872 -9.69 -20.98 50.08
N TYR A 873 -9.71 -22.25 49.66
CA TYR A 873 -8.75 -22.82 48.72
C TYR A 873 -9.37 -23.95 47.90
N ILE A 874 -9.02 -24.01 46.61
CA ILE A 874 -9.29 -25.17 45.76
C ILE A 874 -8.29 -26.27 46.12
N SER A 875 -8.76 -27.50 46.27
CA SER A 875 -7.93 -28.70 46.42
C SER A 875 -7.80 -29.44 45.09
N VAL A 876 -6.88 -30.41 45.03
CA VAL A 876 -6.73 -31.31 43.86
C VAL A 876 -8.05 -32.00 43.51
N GLN A 877 -8.86 -32.38 44.50
CA GLN A 877 -10.14 -33.06 44.25
C GLN A 877 -11.19 -32.10 43.69
N ASP A 878 -11.35 -30.90 44.27
CA ASP A 878 -12.26 -29.87 43.73
C ASP A 878 -11.93 -29.55 42.27
N PHE A 879 -10.63 -29.46 41.95
CA PHE A 879 -10.15 -29.16 40.60
C PHE A 879 -10.47 -30.28 39.60
N LYS A 880 -10.32 -31.55 40.01
CA LYS A 880 -10.74 -32.71 39.20
C LYS A 880 -12.26 -32.73 39.02
N ASP A 881 -13.02 -32.57 40.10
CA ASP A 881 -14.49 -32.58 40.09
C ASP A 881 -15.05 -31.50 39.14
N TRP A 882 -14.45 -30.31 39.15
CA TRP A 882 -14.79 -29.21 38.23
C TRP A 882 -14.55 -29.55 36.76
N ILE A 883 -13.39 -30.12 36.42
CA ILE A 883 -13.04 -30.52 35.05
C ILE A 883 -13.98 -31.63 34.55
N VAL A 884 -14.36 -32.57 35.42
CA VAL A 884 -15.33 -33.64 35.13
C VAL A 884 -16.73 -33.06 34.91
N GLN A 885 -17.20 -32.14 35.76
CA GLN A 885 -18.49 -31.43 35.57
C GLN A 885 -18.54 -30.66 34.24
N CYS A 886 -17.46 -29.97 33.89
CA CYS A 886 -17.33 -29.26 32.62
C CYS A 886 -17.14 -30.19 31.40
N LYS A 887 -17.05 -31.51 31.61
CA LYS A 887 -16.86 -32.55 30.57
C LYS A 887 -15.61 -32.30 29.71
N LEU A 888 -14.56 -31.79 30.35
CA LEU A 888 -13.31 -31.39 29.71
C LEU A 888 -12.29 -32.54 29.54
N ILE A 889 -12.49 -33.68 30.21
CA ILE A 889 -11.62 -34.86 30.05
C ILE A 889 -11.70 -35.35 28.60
N CYS A 890 -10.54 -35.34 27.93
CA CYS A 890 -10.40 -35.53 26.49
C CYS A 890 -9.05 -36.18 26.15
N ASP A 891 -8.81 -36.49 24.88
CA ASP A 891 -7.58 -37.14 24.40
C ASP A 891 -6.33 -36.26 24.63
N ASP A 892 -6.52 -34.93 24.56
CA ASP A 892 -5.55 -33.89 24.93
C ASP A 892 -5.61 -33.50 26.43
N LEU A 893 -6.43 -34.12 27.27
CA LEU A 893 -6.54 -33.77 28.70
C LEU A 893 -6.97 -34.96 29.56
N SER A 894 -6.01 -35.82 29.88
CA SER A 894 -6.15 -36.92 30.83
C SER A 894 -6.19 -36.46 32.30
N GLU A 895 -6.62 -37.32 33.23
CA GLU A 895 -6.56 -37.03 34.68
C GLU A 895 -5.14 -36.70 35.18
N ARG A 896 -4.12 -37.38 34.61
CA ARG A 896 -2.70 -37.08 34.87
C ARG A 896 -2.36 -35.66 34.47
N GLU A 897 -2.80 -35.22 33.29
CA GLU A 897 -2.54 -33.86 32.80
C GLU A 897 -3.34 -32.80 33.57
N CYS A 898 -4.53 -33.12 34.05
CA CYS A 898 -5.27 -32.26 34.98
C CYS A 898 -4.48 -32.01 36.27
N TYR A 899 -3.91 -33.08 36.86
CA TYR A 899 -3.08 -32.95 38.06
C TYR A 899 -1.74 -32.27 37.76
N LEU A 900 -1.12 -32.52 36.59
CA LEU A 900 0.07 -31.82 36.15
C LEU A 900 -0.16 -30.31 36.02
N ILE A 901 -1.27 -29.89 35.40
CA ILE A 901 -1.65 -28.48 35.30
C ILE A 901 -1.77 -27.87 36.70
N TYR A 902 -2.47 -28.53 37.62
CA TYR A 902 -2.58 -28.10 39.02
C TYR A 902 -1.20 -27.84 39.64
N LEU A 903 -0.28 -28.80 39.55
CA LEU A 903 1.07 -28.70 40.12
C LEU A 903 1.93 -27.61 39.44
N GLN A 904 1.75 -27.36 38.15
CA GLN A 904 2.44 -26.28 37.43
C GLN A 904 1.89 -24.89 37.78
N SER A 905 0.61 -24.78 38.13
CA SER A 905 -0.05 -23.53 38.49
C SER A 905 0.19 -23.08 39.93
N MET A 906 0.52 -24.00 40.84
CA MET A 906 0.94 -23.67 42.21
C MET A 906 2.20 -22.79 42.23
N ILE A 907 2.21 -21.77 43.09
CA ILE A 907 3.40 -20.99 43.44
C ILE A 907 4.40 -21.95 44.11
N THR A 908 5.67 -21.89 43.73
CA THR A 908 6.71 -22.74 44.30
C THR A 908 6.82 -22.55 45.82
N GLN A 909 6.64 -23.63 46.58
CA GLN A 909 6.74 -23.63 48.04
C GLN A 909 8.14 -24.08 48.45
N LYS A 910 8.74 -23.40 49.43
CA LYS A 910 10.02 -23.86 50.02
C LYS A 910 9.85 -25.20 50.74
N ASP A 911 8.78 -25.31 51.52
CA ASP A 911 8.40 -26.51 52.27
C ASP A 911 7.15 -27.15 51.66
N GLU A 912 7.31 -28.41 51.20
CA GLU A 912 6.23 -29.29 50.71
C GLU A 912 6.02 -30.50 51.64
N LEU A 913 6.66 -30.54 52.81
CA LEU A 913 6.73 -31.70 53.72
C LEU A 913 5.92 -31.50 55.01
N TYR A 914 5.95 -30.28 55.56
CA TYR A 914 5.25 -29.92 56.80
C TYR A 914 4.13 -28.90 56.54
N SER A 915 4.36 -27.94 55.63
CA SER A 915 3.37 -26.95 55.19
C SER A 915 2.31 -27.53 54.24
N SER A 916 1.04 -27.39 54.62
CA SER A 916 -0.12 -27.77 53.81
C SER A 916 -0.39 -26.86 52.60
N LYS A 917 0.31 -25.72 52.48
CA LYS A 917 0.09 -24.75 51.40
C LYS A 917 0.34 -25.33 49.99
N HIS A 918 1.17 -26.35 49.86
CA HIS A 918 1.55 -26.94 48.57
C HIS A 918 0.38 -27.62 47.81
N TYR A 919 -0.71 -27.99 48.49
CA TYR A 919 -1.96 -28.47 47.88
C TYR A 919 -3.15 -27.50 48.02
N GLN A 920 -2.94 -26.28 48.49
CA GLN A 920 -4.01 -25.28 48.70
C GLN A 920 -4.00 -24.21 47.59
N MET A 921 -4.67 -24.45 46.47
CA MET A 921 -4.70 -23.51 45.34
C MET A 921 -5.52 -22.25 45.69
N ASN A 922 -4.85 -21.09 45.66
CA ASN A 922 -5.46 -19.77 45.84
C ASN A 922 -5.98 -19.20 44.50
N PHE A 923 -6.75 -18.11 44.57
CA PHE A 923 -7.37 -17.47 43.42
C PHE A 923 -6.41 -17.15 42.24
N HIS A 924 -5.19 -16.70 42.52
CA HIS A 924 -4.21 -16.35 41.48
C HIS A 924 -3.56 -17.60 40.86
N GLU A 925 -3.39 -18.67 41.64
CA GLU A 925 -2.96 -19.99 41.14
C GLU A 925 -4.07 -20.62 40.28
N PHE A 926 -5.34 -20.43 40.65
CA PHE A 926 -6.48 -20.84 39.85
C PHE A 926 -6.55 -20.11 38.50
N ILE A 927 -6.32 -18.79 38.46
CA ILE A 927 -6.23 -18.04 37.18
C ILE A 927 -5.10 -18.56 36.29
N GLU A 928 -3.95 -18.94 36.86
CA GLU A 928 -2.85 -19.55 36.10
C GLU A 928 -3.29 -20.89 35.47
N SER A 929 -4.01 -21.72 36.24
CA SER A 929 -4.56 -23.00 35.77
C SER A 929 -5.61 -22.87 34.68
N VAL A 930 -6.46 -21.83 34.73
CA VAL A 930 -7.40 -21.47 33.65
C VAL A 930 -6.63 -21.14 32.37
N GLY A 931 -5.52 -20.40 32.47
CA GLY A 931 -4.63 -20.13 31.35
C GLY A 931 -4.00 -21.40 30.76
N ARG A 932 -3.56 -22.35 31.59
CA ARG A 932 -3.02 -23.64 31.12
C ARG A 932 -4.06 -24.52 30.45
N LEU A 933 -5.26 -24.64 31.02
CA LEU A 933 -6.38 -25.36 30.42
C LEU A 933 -6.78 -24.77 29.06
N ALA A 934 -6.88 -23.44 28.97
CA ALA A 934 -7.15 -22.73 27.73
C ALA A 934 -6.07 -22.96 26.65
N GLU A 935 -4.79 -22.90 27.00
CA GLU A 935 -3.69 -23.19 26.07
C GLU A 935 -3.75 -24.65 25.57
N LYS A 936 -3.93 -25.61 26.48
CA LYS A 936 -3.94 -27.06 26.20
C LYS A 936 -5.12 -27.47 25.31
N LEU A 937 -6.34 -27.04 25.65
CA LEU A 937 -7.57 -27.37 24.92
C LEU A 937 -7.75 -26.54 23.64
N SER A 938 -7.19 -25.31 23.61
CA SER A 938 -7.27 -24.37 22.48
C SER A 938 -8.70 -24.19 21.93
N ILE A 939 -9.69 -24.00 22.82
CA ILE A 939 -11.09 -23.69 22.47
C ILE A 939 -11.19 -22.22 22.08
N ILE A 940 -11.78 -21.91 20.92
CA ILE A 940 -11.82 -20.56 20.34
C ILE A 940 -13.21 -20.24 19.76
N ARG A 941 -13.70 -19.01 19.95
CA ARG A 941 -15.00 -18.54 19.42
C ARG A 941 -14.99 -18.38 17.89
N GLY A 942 -16.13 -18.63 17.22
CA GLY A 942 -16.33 -18.29 15.80
C GLY A 942 -17.35 -19.18 15.05
N ASP A 943 -17.87 -18.66 13.93
CA ASP A 943 -18.99 -19.29 13.17
C ASP A 943 -18.62 -20.57 12.39
N LYS A 944 -17.33 -20.92 12.32
CA LYS A 944 -16.78 -21.94 11.42
C LYS A 944 -15.77 -22.80 12.15
N PRO A 945 -15.79 -24.14 11.96
CA PRO A 945 -14.81 -25.02 12.58
C PRO A 945 -13.41 -24.71 12.01
N ILE A 946 -12.49 -24.34 12.91
CA ILE A 946 -11.09 -24.09 12.62
C ILE A 946 -10.30 -25.37 12.93
N ASP A 947 -9.28 -25.68 12.12
CA ASP A 947 -8.43 -26.85 12.34
C ASP A 947 -7.68 -26.79 13.68
N ILE A 948 -7.27 -27.93 14.23
CA ILE A 948 -6.59 -28.00 15.53
C ILE A 948 -5.24 -27.27 15.52
N ASP A 949 -4.49 -27.30 14.41
CA ASP A 949 -3.18 -26.63 14.34
C ASP A 949 -3.35 -25.11 14.15
N ASP A 950 -4.32 -24.68 13.35
CA ASP A 950 -4.72 -23.27 13.26
C ASP A 950 -5.23 -22.72 14.61
N ARG A 951 -5.98 -23.51 15.39
CA ARG A 951 -6.38 -23.14 16.76
C ARG A 951 -5.18 -23.07 17.70
N ARG A 952 -4.26 -24.04 17.62
CA ARG A 952 -3.03 -24.06 18.45
C ARG A 952 -2.13 -22.85 18.16
N ALA A 953 -2.07 -22.37 16.91
CA ALA A 953 -1.29 -21.20 16.50
C ALA A 953 -1.84 -19.83 16.99
N LYS A 954 -3.08 -19.76 17.50
CA LYS A 954 -3.67 -18.52 18.03
C LYS A 954 -3.04 -18.07 19.35
N ASP A 955 -3.26 -16.79 19.70
CA ASP A 955 -2.79 -16.22 20.96
C ASP A 955 -3.60 -16.74 22.16
N LEU A 956 -2.97 -16.74 23.34
CA LEU A 956 -3.60 -17.26 24.56
C LEU A 956 -4.85 -16.45 24.95
N THR A 957 -4.91 -15.16 24.61
CA THR A 957 -6.08 -14.29 24.82
C THR A 957 -7.35 -14.89 24.18
N SER A 958 -7.27 -15.25 22.89
CA SER A 958 -8.40 -15.85 22.16
C SER A 958 -8.84 -17.20 22.75
N LYS A 959 -7.88 -17.98 23.28
CA LYS A 959 -8.13 -19.29 23.89
C LYS A 959 -8.78 -19.18 25.26
N ILE A 960 -8.31 -18.24 26.10
CA ILE A 960 -8.92 -17.95 27.41
C ILE A 960 -10.38 -17.55 27.23
N ASP A 961 -10.67 -16.74 26.22
CA ASP A 961 -12.02 -16.22 25.98
C ASP A 961 -13.01 -17.26 25.41
N GLY A 962 -12.53 -18.18 24.58
CA GLY A 962 -13.30 -19.35 24.15
C GLY A 962 -13.52 -20.36 25.28
N PHE A 963 -12.49 -20.62 26.09
CA PHE A 963 -12.57 -21.50 27.25
C PHE A 963 -13.54 -20.99 28.32
N LEU A 964 -13.46 -19.71 28.71
CA LEU A 964 -14.34 -19.14 29.72
C LEU A 964 -15.81 -19.08 29.27
N LEU A 965 -16.06 -18.83 27.98
CA LEU A 965 -17.41 -18.94 27.41
C LEU A 965 -17.93 -20.38 27.48
N TYR A 966 -17.12 -21.37 27.10
CA TYR A 966 -17.49 -22.79 27.23
C TYR A 966 -17.85 -23.17 28.67
N VAL A 967 -17.02 -22.79 29.66
CA VAL A 967 -17.28 -23.09 31.08
C VAL A 967 -18.57 -22.42 31.57
N TYR A 968 -18.81 -21.15 31.20
CA TYR A 968 -20.05 -20.45 31.51
C TYR A 968 -21.28 -21.14 30.89
N LEU A 969 -21.19 -21.64 29.66
CA LEU A 969 -22.30 -22.32 29.00
C LEU A 969 -22.59 -23.73 29.54
N VAL A 970 -21.60 -24.42 30.10
CA VAL A 970 -21.80 -25.78 30.66
C VAL A 970 -22.26 -25.75 32.12
N ILE A 971 -21.68 -24.89 32.98
CA ILE A 971 -21.95 -24.88 34.44
C ILE A 971 -22.42 -23.53 34.99
N GLY A 972 -22.64 -22.50 34.15
CA GLY A 972 -22.99 -21.15 34.62
C GLY A 972 -24.31 -21.06 35.37
N ASN A 973 -25.28 -21.95 35.10
CA ASN A 973 -26.53 -22.03 35.85
C ASN A 973 -26.34 -22.75 37.20
N ASP A 974 -25.61 -23.87 37.21
CA ASP A 974 -25.30 -24.63 38.43
C ASP A 974 -24.49 -23.77 39.41
N MET A 975 -23.56 -22.98 38.88
CA MET A 975 -22.79 -21.98 39.62
C MET A 975 -23.67 -20.91 40.28
N LYS A 976 -24.71 -20.42 39.60
CA LYS A 976 -25.67 -19.45 40.17
C LYS A 976 -26.55 -20.08 41.25
N GLN A 977 -26.88 -21.37 41.14
CA GLN A 977 -27.72 -22.08 42.11
C GLN A 977 -26.94 -22.47 43.39
N ALA A 978 -25.67 -22.85 43.26
CA ALA A 978 -24.82 -23.29 44.38
C ALA A 978 -24.17 -22.13 45.17
N LEU A 979 -24.31 -20.89 44.71
CA LEU A 979 -23.79 -19.68 45.36
C LEU A 979 -24.93 -18.76 45.83
N PRO A 980 -24.74 -17.89 46.84
CA PRO A 980 -25.83 -17.10 47.41
C PRO A 980 -26.30 -16.01 46.43
N PRO A 981 -27.60 -15.82 46.15
CA PRO A 981 -28.09 -14.89 45.12
C PRO A 981 -27.80 -13.39 45.41
N ASN A 982 -27.34 -13.08 46.62
CA ASN A 982 -26.89 -11.73 47.00
C ASN A 982 -25.38 -11.48 46.86
N ASP A 983 -24.59 -12.48 46.45
CA ASP A 983 -23.16 -12.32 46.19
C ASP A 983 -22.90 -11.32 45.05
N SER A 984 -22.01 -10.36 45.29
CA SER A 984 -21.69 -9.28 44.36
C SER A 984 -21.04 -9.78 43.07
N ASP A 985 -20.28 -10.87 43.12
CA ASP A 985 -19.59 -11.37 41.93
C ASP A 985 -20.58 -12.07 40.98
N ILE A 986 -21.58 -12.80 41.49
CA ILE A 986 -22.63 -13.46 40.66
C ILE A 986 -23.38 -12.44 39.81
N LYS A 987 -23.77 -11.31 40.41
CA LYS A 987 -24.46 -10.20 39.73
C LYS A 987 -23.60 -9.57 38.61
N GLY A 988 -22.29 -9.80 38.63
CA GLY A 988 -21.36 -9.42 37.57
C GLY A 988 -21.13 -10.49 36.50
N VAL A 989 -21.45 -11.77 36.73
CA VAL A 989 -21.14 -12.88 35.79
C VAL A 989 -21.85 -12.70 34.47
N ASP A 990 -23.18 -12.60 34.49
CA ASP A 990 -23.95 -12.44 33.25
C ASP A 990 -23.56 -11.14 32.54
N LYS A 991 -23.27 -10.09 33.30
CA LYS A 991 -22.76 -8.83 32.75
C LYS A 991 -21.40 -9.00 32.05
N CYS A 992 -20.42 -9.69 32.64
CA CYS A 992 -19.10 -9.86 32.01
C CYS A 992 -19.04 -10.95 30.92
N MET A 993 -20.01 -11.86 30.87
CA MET A 993 -20.09 -12.88 29.81
C MET A 993 -20.96 -12.44 28.63
N ILE A 994 -22.03 -11.67 28.86
CA ILE A 994 -22.98 -11.25 27.83
C ILE A 994 -22.62 -9.89 27.21
N ASN A 995 -21.94 -8.98 27.93
CA ASN A 995 -21.65 -7.63 27.42
C ASN A 995 -20.83 -7.62 26.11
N ASP A 996 -19.99 -8.61 25.84
CA ASP A 996 -19.20 -8.66 24.60
C ASP A 996 -20.05 -8.82 23.34
N PHE A 997 -21.25 -9.40 23.47
CA PHE A 997 -22.16 -9.63 22.36
C PHE A 997 -22.92 -8.36 21.94
N LYS A 998 -22.83 -7.27 22.71
CA LYS A 998 -23.33 -5.95 22.30
C LYS A 998 -22.18 -5.07 21.82
N SER A 999 -22.24 -4.62 20.58
CA SER A 999 -21.31 -3.63 20.04
C SER A 999 -21.33 -2.34 20.88
N LEU A 1000 -20.27 -1.51 20.82
CA LEU A 1000 -20.25 -0.24 21.57
C LEU A 1000 -21.41 0.68 21.16
N LYS A 1001 -21.81 0.60 19.88
CA LYS A 1001 -23.01 1.22 19.31
C LYS A 1001 -24.29 0.71 19.99
N GLN A 1002 -24.49 -0.60 20.09
CA GLN A 1002 -25.72 -1.16 20.67
C GLN A 1002 -25.84 -0.85 22.17
N LYS A 1003 -24.71 -0.82 22.91
CA LYS A 1003 -24.65 -0.34 24.30
C LYS A 1003 -25.04 1.14 24.48
N LEU A 1004 -24.97 1.95 23.42
CA LEU A 1004 -25.48 3.33 23.41
C LEU A 1004 -26.95 3.37 23.00
N GLU A 1005 -27.36 2.59 22.00
CA GLU A 1005 -28.76 2.50 21.54
C GLU A 1005 -29.70 1.97 22.64
N ASP A 1006 -29.29 0.92 23.37
CA ASP A 1006 -30.02 0.39 24.54
C ASP A 1006 -30.20 1.41 25.68
N SER A 1007 -29.41 2.48 25.71
CA SER A 1007 -29.54 3.54 26.73
C SER A 1007 -30.62 4.58 26.40
N PHE A 1008 -31.26 4.47 25.24
CA PHE A 1008 -32.32 5.38 24.76
C PHE A 1008 -33.63 4.69 24.37
N THR A 1009 -33.73 3.37 24.48
CA THR A 1009 -34.97 2.61 24.22
C THR A 1009 -35.21 1.58 25.31
N ASP A 1010 -36.38 1.64 25.95
CA ASP A 1010 -36.91 0.52 26.72
C ASP A 1010 -37.05 -0.70 25.79
N GLY A 1011 -36.47 -1.83 26.20
CA GLY A 1011 -36.07 -2.89 25.28
C GLY A 1011 -37.15 -3.91 24.94
N ASP A 1012 -37.06 -4.48 23.73
CA ASP A 1012 -37.73 -5.73 23.35
C ASP A 1012 -37.03 -6.42 22.15
N GLU A 1013 -35.79 -6.90 22.37
CA GLU A 1013 -35.20 -7.98 21.55
C GLU A 1013 -34.57 -9.05 22.46
N PRO A 1014 -34.80 -10.36 22.21
CA PRO A 1014 -34.33 -11.43 23.09
C PRO A 1014 -32.82 -11.69 22.90
N PRO A 1015 -32.01 -11.59 23.97
CA PRO A 1015 -30.58 -11.85 23.86
C PRO A 1015 -30.28 -13.35 23.80
N TYR A 1016 -29.40 -13.74 22.87
CA TYR A 1016 -28.55 -14.93 22.92
C TYR A 1016 -29.23 -16.31 22.89
N ASP A 1017 -28.81 -17.21 21.99
CA ASP A 1017 -29.22 -18.62 22.02
C ASP A 1017 -28.04 -19.57 22.35
N PRO A 1018 -27.93 -20.04 23.62
CA PRO A 1018 -26.94 -21.04 24.03
C PRO A 1018 -26.94 -22.32 23.18
N ARG A 1019 -28.07 -22.65 22.54
CA ARG A 1019 -28.25 -23.87 21.74
C ARG A 1019 -27.44 -23.84 20.43
N VAL A 1020 -26.89 -22.68 20.03
CA VAL A 1020 -26.09 -22.51 18.80
C VAL A 1020 -24.59 -22.61 19.09
N GLU A 1021 -24.07 -21.86 20.06
CA GLU A 1021 -22.63 -21.81 20.33
C GLU A 1021 -22.10 -23.01 21.11
N LEU A 1022 -22.85 -23.51 22.12
CA LEU A 1022 -22.36 -24.61 22.95
C LEU A 1022 -22.03 -25.88 22.13
N PRO A 1023 -22.87 -26.35 21.17
CA PRO A 1023 -22.49 -27.45 20.29
C PRO A 1023 -21.27 -27.18 19.43
N HIS A 1024 -21.02 -25.91 19.04
CA HIS A 1024 -19.82 -25.54 18.30
C HIS A 1024 -18.57 -25.69 19.18
N LEU A 1025 -18.55 -25.05 20.35
CA LEU A 1025 -17.42 -25.10 21.28
C LEU A 1025 -17.16 -26.53 21.78
N SER A 1026 -18.20 -27.29 22.13
CA SER A 1026 -18.09 -28.72 22.46
C SER A 1026 -17.49 -29.56 21.33
N SER A 1027 -17.71 -29.19 20.06
CA SER A 1027 -17.16 -29.94 18.92
C SER A 1027 -15.65 -29.76 18.72
N GLN A 1028 -15.03 -28.79 19.41
CA GLN A 1028 -13.59 -28.52 19.38
C GLN A 1028 -12.78 -29.40 20.36
N ILE A 1029 -13.47 -30.16 21.23
CA ILE A 1029 -12.87 -31.05 22.25
C ILE A 1029 -12.75 -32.48 21.69
N THR A 1030 -11.54 -33.06 21.76
CA THR A 1030 -11.19 -34.34 21.12
C THR A 1030 -11.44 -35.54 22.05
N ASN A 1031 -12.48 -36.36 21.82
CA ASN A 1031 -12.80 -37.50 22.70
C ASN A 1031 -12.88 -38.85 21.95
N VAL A 1032 -11.94 -39.77 22.20
CA VAL A 1032 -11.94 -41.18 21.74
C VAL A 1032 -13.18 -41.93 22.23
N LEU A 1033 -13.59 -41.72 23.48
CA LEU A 1033 -14.77 -42.37 24.09
C LEU A 1033 -16.11 -41.96 23.45
N GLY A 1034 -16.11 -41.05 22.46
CA GLY A 1034 -17.28 -40.68 21.67
C GLY A 1034 -17.59 -41.60 20.47
N ASN A 1035 -16.73 -42.56 20.12
CA ASN A 1035 -16.91 -43.39 18.91
C ASN A 1035 -18.10 -44.38 18.97
N THR A 1036 -18.65 -44.65 20.16
CA THR A 1036 -19.95 -45.33 20.31
C THR A 1036 -21.14 -44.50 19.83
N ILE A 1037 -20.94 -43.20 19.58
CA ILE A 1037 -21.97 -42.26 19.13
C ILE A 1037 -21.75 -41.83 17.65
N GLY A 1038 -21.24 -42.75 16.83
CA GLY A 1038 -21.16 -42.59 15.37
C GLY A 1038 -22.50 -42.18 14.74
N GLY A 1039 -23.62 -42.64 15.32
CA GLY A 1039 -24.97 -42.16 14.99
C GLY A 1039 -25.14 -40.65 15.16
N LYS A 1040 -24.87 -40.06 16.34
CA LYS A 1040 -25.15 -38.62 16.56
C LYS A 1040 -24.17 -37.66 15.88
N LYS A 1041 -22.97 -38.09 15.44
CA LYS A 1041 -22.17 -37.27 14.49
C LYS A 1041 -22.82 -37.20 13.09
N GLN A 1042 -23.62 -38.21 12.70
CA GLN A 1042 -24.56 -38.06 11.59
C GLN A 1042 -25.82 -37.27 12.00
N THR A 1043 -26.47 -37.59 13.14
CA THR A 1043 -27.73 -36.93 13.55
C THR A 1043 -27.56 -35.43 13.76
N LEU A 1044 -26.48 -34.94 14.36
CA LEU A 1044 -26.23 -33.51 14.51
C LEU A 1044 -25.94 -32.83 13.15
N ARG A 1045 -25.25 -33.53 12.22
CA ARG A 1045 -25.08 -33.06 10.83
C ARG A 1045 -26.35 -33.16 10.00
N GLN A 1046 -27.31 -34.01 10.38
CA GLN A 1046 -28.65 -34.10 9.80
C GLN A 1046 -29.58 -33.03 10.39
N GLN A 1047 -29.51 -32.75 11.70
CA GLN A 1047 -30.24 -31.68 12.37
C GLN A 1047 -29.75 -30.30 11.91
N LEU A 1048 -28.44 -30.07 11.80
CA LEU A 1048 -27.90 -28.86 11.13
C LEU A 1048 -28.27 -28.78 9.64
N LYS A 1049 -28.65 -29.88 8.99
CA LYS A 1049 -29.25 -29.91 7.64
C LYS A 1049 -30.79 -29.84 7.64
N GLN A 1050 -31.46 -30.08 8.76
CA GLN A 1050 -32.90 -29.89 8.95
C GLN A 1050 -33.18 -28.43 9.30
N VAL A 1051 -32.44 -27.82 10.23
CA VAL A 1051 -32.47 -26.38 10.47
C VAL A 1051 -32.17 -25.60 9.18
N LYS A 1052 -31.16 -26.01 8.40
CA LYS A 1052 -30.89 -25.46 7.03
C LYS A 1052 -31.84 -25.96 5.91
N ARG A 1053 -32.93 -26.64 6.26
CA ARG A 1053 -34.06 -26.98 5.38
C ARG A 1053 -35.39 -26.44 5.89
N GLU A 1054 -35.47 -26.07 7.17
CA GLU A 1054 -36.54 -25.34 7.83
C GLU A 1054 -36.41 -23.82 7.60
N GLU A 1055 -35.25 -23.36 7.10
CA GLU A 1055 -35.16 -22.26 6.13
C GLU A 1055 -35.88 -22.64 4.79
N GLN A 1056 -37.12 -23.14 4.85
CA GLN A 1056 -37.98 -23.19 3.69
C GLN A 1056 -38.30 -21.76 3.29
N LYS A 1057 -37.89 -21.38 2.07
CA LYS A 1057 -38.26 -20.10 1.48
C LYS A 1057 -39.79 -19.98 1.45
N PHE A 1058 -40.35 -19.10 2.27
CA PHE A 1058 -41.74 -18.69 2.14
C PHE A 1058 -41.93 -18.01 0.78
N SER A 1059 -42.39 -18.80 -0.19
CA SER A 1059 -42.97 -18.26 -1.42
C SER A 1059 -44.13 -17.32 -1.05
N PRO A 1060 -44.23 -16.12 -1.63
CA PRO A 1060 -45.37 -15.23 -1.39
C PRO A 1060 -46.73 -15.90 -1.64
N ILE A 1061 -46.78 -16.87 -2.55
CA ILE A 1061 -47.97 -17.69 -2.84
C ILE A 1061 -48.37 -18.53 -1.62
N ASN A 1062 -47.41 -19.13 -0.92
CA ASN A 1062 -47.66 -19.92 0.29
C ASN A 1062 -48.07 -19.02 1.46
N PHE A 1063 -47.50 -17.82 1.58
CA PHE A 1063 -47.85 -16.85 2.63
C PHE A 1063 -49.30 -16.36 2.48
N VAL A 1064 -49.75 -16.10 1.24
CA VAL A 1064 -51.16 -15.75 0.94
C VAL A 1064 -52.10 -16.94 1.14
N GLN A 1065 -51.67 -18.18 0.86
CA GLN A 1065 -52.46 -19.37 1.19
C GLN A 1065 -52.59 -19.59 2.70
N TYR A 1066 -51.51 -19.36 3.46
CA TYR A 1066 -51.51 -19.50 4.93
C TYR A 1066 -52.50 -18.54 5.60
N PHE A 1067 -52.50 -17.27 5.21
CA PHE A 1067 -53.50 -16.31 5.70
C PHE A 1067 -54.94 -16.66 5.27
N LYS A 1068 -55.14 -17.23 4.09
CA LYS A 1068 -56.46 -17.74 3.68
C LYS A 1068 -56.92 -18.95 4.50
N SER A 1069 -56.02 -19.84 4.91
CA SER A 1069 -56.37 -20.93 5.83
C SER A 1069 -56.67 -20.44 7.25
N ILE A 1070 -55.98 -19.41 7.73
CA ILE A 1070 -56.27 -18.79 9.05
C ILE A 1070 -57.67 -18.16 9.06
N GLN A 1071 -58.10 -17.53 7.95
CA GLN A 1071 -59.46 -17.00 7.82
C GLN A 1071 -60.57 -18.06 7.66
N GLN A 1072 -60.25 -19.36 7.72
CA GLN A 1072 -61.23 -20.46 7.61
C GLN A 1072 -61.28 -21.39 8.82
N VAL A 1073 -60.47 -21.16 9.87
CA VAL A 1073 -60.45 -21.98 11.09
C VAL A 1073 -60.40 -21.10 12.34
N HIS A 1074 -61.51 -20.40 12.62
CA HIS A 1074 -62.19 -20.38 13.92
C HIS A 1074 -63.39 -19.43 13.86
N VAL A 1075 -64.57 -20.04 13.74
CA VAL A 1075 -65.83 -19.56 14.33
C VAL A 1075 -66.22 -20.68 15.29
N ASP A 1076 -66.67 -20.31 16.49
CA ASP A 1076 -66.98 -21.21 17.62
C ASP A 1076 -65.74 -21.94 18.23
N HIS A 1077 -65.67 -22.24 19.53
CA HIS A 1077 -66.26 -21.59 20.71
C HIS A 1077 -65.43 -21.98 21.96
N ASP A 1078 -65.30 -21.05 22.92
CA ASP A 1078 -64.88 -21.20 24.34
C ASP A 1078 -63.44 -21.69 24.70
N ASP A 1079 -63.01 -21.27 25.91
CA ASP A 1079 -61.71 -21.41 26.61
C ASP A 1079 -60.41 -20.93 25.89
#